data_AF-A0A932L8M6-F1
#
_entry.id   AF-A0A932L8M6-F1
#
_cell.length_a   1.000
_cell.length_b   1.000
_cell.length_c   1.000
_cell.angle_alpha   90.00
_cell.angle_beta   90.00
_cell.angle_gamma   90.00
#
_symmetry.space_group_name_H-M   'P 1'
#
loop_
_entity.id
_entity.type
_entity.pdbx_description
1 polymer ?
#
loop_
_entity_poly.entity_id
_entity_poly.type
_entity_poly.pdbx_seq_one_letter_code
_entity_poly.pdbx_strand_id
1 'polypeptide(L)'
;MDSAFTTSGTFSTMTGSTNVDGIFFDPSGEFLFLSNRDPIDRLTILRRDGSLVQHVPMSEEPDGIAFHASTPRFVVTNNDTGGNMTRFDFPGDDFTRVPTQSVFASGGFRGDLTQVGPDGCLYLTQDRTRYDNGVVTSQNSLVRICGGFVPPFGVPQADLVLTKTDNPDPANEGSNLTYNLTVTNNGPDGTADTTVTDVLPGSVTFVSATPSQGSCTQSGGTVTCNLGPLARSGSATVAIVVQPTVTGTITNMASVFAHPADPNLDNNTATQDTTVVADFGDAPDSYGTLRASNGARHSAVGPLLGTVRDTAVNAPALLDGTGDDVTGSDDEDGVMVPSLVPGVSATATVEVSGGSARLDAWVDFDANGTFAASERITASGGTAVGAGTNLVTFAVPITAVPGPTFARFRLSTTGGLGSRGFAPDGEVEDYAVTILPLDFGDAPGTYGTLLANDGARHGSQGPVLGAARDNEPISPTTLDGTGVPFFHSTLALAGVNRIIAHGLCGNDDIHVLANLQIPAWLYGDSGNDDIDGGSGSDVLVGGDERDQITGRKGRDLIIGGRGNDSLISHNDEDILVAGTTRWEANDSALSAIMAEWTRADQRYALRVDHVLNGGGLNGAFLLNRTTVADDGDHDDLTGSVGTDLFFANIDGDGDPHKKDNNLDTKTGEVVIDINAP
;
A
#
# COMPACT_ATOMS: atom_id res chain seq x y z
N MET A 1 -10.15 8.55 -44.57
CA MET A 1 -11.43 8.68 -45.30
C MET A 1 -12.54 8.43 -44.30
N ASP A 2 -13.24 9.50 -43.93
CA ASP A 2 -14.42 9.43 -43.05
C ASP A 2 -15.61 8.86 -43.86
N SER A 3 -16.37 7.97 -43.24
CA SER A 3 -17.46 7.21 -43.87
C SER A 3 -18.64 8.07 -44.33
N ALA A 4 -18.67 9.34 -43.93
CA ALA A 4 -19.70 10.33 -44.29
C ALA A 4 -19.69 10.77 -45.78
N PHE A 5 -18.56 10.64 -46.49
CA PHE A 5 -18.41 11.10 -47.89
C PHE A 5 -18.52 9.96 -48.92
N THR A 6 -19.28 8.90 -48.60
CA THR A 6 -19.33 7.66 -49.39
C THR A 6 -20.45 7.68 -50.44
N THR A 7 -20.29 8.44 -51.53
CA THR A 7 -20.80 8.05 -52.86
C THR A 7 -20.28 9.01 -53.94
N SER A 8 -19.71 8.45 -55.01
CA SER A 8 -19.22 9.20 -56.19
C SER A 8 -20.30 10.06 -56.88
N GLY A 9 -21.58 9.84 -56.59
CA GLY A 9 -22.70 10.63 -57.12
C GLY A 9 -23.05 11.89 -56.35
N THR A 10 -22.64 12.04 -55.08
CA THR A 10 -22.98 13.22 -54.25
C THR A 10 -21.95 14.33 -54.36
N PHE A 11 -20.67 13.99 -54.60
CA PHE A 11 -19.58 14.97 -54.68
C PHE A 11 -19.77 15.96 -55.83
N SER A 12 -20.08 15.48 -57.04
CA SER A 12 -20.28 16.32 -58.24
C SER A 12 -21.55 17.19 -58.17
N THR A 13 -22.59 16.72 -57.47
CA THR A 13 -23.81 17.51 -57.21
C THR A 13 -23.62 18.59 -56.14
N MET A 14 -22.76 18.36 -55.14
CA MET A 14 -22.49 19.31 -54.06
C MET A 14 -21.52 20.42 -54.48
N THR A 15 -20.52 20.10 -55.31
CA THR A 15 -19.51 21.06 -55.77
C THR A 15 -19.92 21.85 -57.00
N GLY A 16 -20.90 21.37 -57.77
CA GLY A 16 -21.32 21.96 -59.05
C GLY A 16 -20.20 22.05 -60.09
N SER A 17 -19.09 21.34 -59.89
CA SER A 17 -17.93 21.22 -60.79
C SER A 17 -17.36 19.81 -60.70
N THR A 18 -16.91 19.27 -61.84
CA THR A 18 -16.25 17.96 -61.93
C THR A 18 -14.74 18.02 -61.70
N ASN A 19 -14.16 19.21 -61.60
CA ASN A 19 -12.71 19.40 -61.52
C ASN A 19 -12.36 19.99 -60.14
N VAL A 20 -12.03 19.10 -59.19
CA VAL A 20 -11.45 19.46 -57.89
C VAL A 20 -9.98 19.08 -57.93
N ASP A 21 -9.10 20.06 -57.83
CA ASP A 21 -7.65 19.83 -57.86
C ASP A 21 -7.06 19.75 -56.43
N GLY A 22 -7.63 20.45 -55.45
CA GLY A 22 -7.19 20.45 -54.05
C GLY A 22 -8.32 20.25 -53.03
N ILE A 23 -8.01 19.52 -51.95
CA ILE A 23 -8.93 19.20 -50.86
C ILE A 23 -8.24 19.34 -49.50
N PHE A 24 -8.88 20.03 -48.55
CA PHE A 24 -8.31 20.21 -47.22
C PHE A 24 -9.38 20.40 -46.14
N PHE A 25 -9.15 19.86 -44.94
CA PHE A 25 -9.99 20.09 -43.76
C PHE A 25 -9.34 21.15 -42.85
N ASP A 26 -10.11 22.07 -42.29
CA ASP A 26 -9.56 22.97 -41.28
C ASP A 26 -9.02 22.21 -40.04
N PRO A 27 -8.20 22.83 -39.18
CA PRO A 27 -7.62 22.17 -38.01
C PRO A 27 -8.64 21.58 -37.03
N SER A 28 -9.86 22.13 -36.95
CA SER A 28 -10.93 21.54 -36.12
C SER A 28 -11.62 20.34 -36.78
N GLY A 29 -11.47 20.18 -38.10
CA GLY A 29 -12.12 19.14 -38.90
C GLY A 29 -13.60 19.38 -39.20
N GLU A 30 -14.14 20.55 -38.84
CA GLU A 30 -15.53 20.94 -39.02
C GLU A 30 -15.85 21.43 -40.44
N PHE A 31 -14.84 21.92 -41.17
CA PHE A 31 -15.00 22.52 -42.49
C PHE A 31 -14.09 21.87 -43.53
N LEU A 32 -14.63 21.67 -44.73
CA LEU A 32 -13.96 21.11 -45.89
C LEU A 32 -13.84 22.18 -46.98
N PHE A 33 -12.62 22.39 -47.46
CA PHE A 33 -12.26 23.35 -48.50
C PHE A 33 -11.88 22.61 -49.77
N LEU A 34 -12.44 23.06 -50.90
CA LEU A 34 -12.23 22.47 -52.21
C LEU A 34 -11.86 23.58 -53.20
N SER A 35 -10.72 23.44 -53.89
CA SER A 35 -10.42 24.26 -55.06
C SER A 35 -11.11 23.65 -56.28
N ASN A 36 -12.01 24.42 -56.90
CA ASN A 36 -12.75 24.01 -58.08
C ASN A 36 -12.27 24.79 -59.30
N ARG A 37 -11.93 24.06 -60.36
CA ARG A 37 -11.68 24.57 -61.71
C ARG A 37 -12.91 24.36 -62.60
N ASP A 38 -13.04 25.17 -63.66
CA ASP A 38 -13.85 24.97 -64.89
C ASP A 38 -15.20 24.24 -64.70
N PRO A 39 -16.36 24.89 -64.89
CA PRO A 39 -16.56 26.15 -65.63
C PRO A 39 -16.52 27.42 -64.78
N ILE A 40 -16.33 27.30 -63.47
CA ILE A 40 -16.27 28.44 -62.56
C ILE A 40 -15.11 28.22 -61.59
N ASP A 41 -14.07 29.04 -61.75
CA ASP A 41 -12.90 29.04 -60.87
C ASP A 41 -13.29 29.62 -59.50
N ARG A 42 -13.24 28.78 -58.48
CA ARG A 42 -13.68 29.14 -57.13
C ARG A 42 -13.08 28.24 -56.07
N LEU A 43 -13.15 28.73 -54.84
CA LEU A 43 -13.07 27.92 -53.65
C LEU A 43 -14.49 27.58 -53.16
N THR A 44 -14.73 26.31 -52.84
CA THR A 44 -15.97 25.84 -52.21
C THR A 44 -15.71 25.43 -50.78
N ILE A 45 -16.57 25.90 -49.87
CA ILE A 45 -16.51 25.60 -48.45
C ILE A 45 -17.75 24.80 -48.08
N LEU A 46 -17.54 23.63 -47.50
CA LEU A 46 -18.58 22.75 -46.98
C LEU A 46 -18.39 22.58 -45.47
N ARG A 47 -19.45 22.30 -44.73
CA ARG A 47 -19.31 21.70 -43.40
C ARG A 47 -18.98 20.22 -43.52
N ARG A 48 -18.52 19.62 -42.42
CA ARG A 48 -18.21 18.18 -42.33
C ARG A 48 -19.39 17.29 -42.70
N ASP A 49 -20.62 17.75 -42.47
CA ASP A 49 -21.86 17.06 -42.87
C ASP A 49 -22.17 17.14 -44.38
N GLY A 50 -21.32 17.82 -45.17
CA GLY A 50 -21.47 18.02 -46.60
C GLY A 50 -22.32 19.23 -47.00
N SER A 51 -22.89 19.97 -46.04
CA SER A 51 -23.69 21.17 -46.34
C SER A 51 -22.84 22.30 -46.91
N LEU A 52 -23.33 22.95 -47.97
CA LEU A 52 -22.65 24.09 -48.58
C LEU A 52 -22.68 25.31 -47.65
N VAL A 53 -21.49 25.85 -47.35
CA VAL A 53 -21.33 27.09 -46.59
C VAL A 53 -21.27 28.27 -47.56
N GLN A 54 -20.31 28.24 -48.49
CA GLN A 54 -20.07 29.35 -49.40
C GLN A 54 -19.28 28.92 -50.65
N HIS A 55 -19.54 29.60 -51.76
CA HIS A 55 -18.63 29.65 -52.91
C HIS A 55 -17.92 31.00 -52.95
N VAL A 56 -16.59 30.98 -53.04
CA VAL A 56 -15.75 32.16 -53.14
C VAL A 56 -15.13 32.21 -54.55
N PRO A 57 -15.55 33.15 -55.41
CA PRO A 57 -15.04 33.22 -56.78
C PRO A 57 -13.55 33.56 -56.79
N MET A 58 -12.79 32.98 -57.72
CA MET A 58 -11.37 33.25 -57.92
C MET A 58 -11.14 33.90 -59.28
N SER A 59 -10.17 34.81 -59.34
CA SER A 59 -9.80 35.50 -60.58
C SER A 59 -8.82 34.71 -61.45
N GLU A 60 -8.24 33.65 -60.90
CA GLU A 60 -7.26 32.76 -61.53
C GLU A 60 -7.65 31.31 -61.23
N GLU A 61 -7.24 30.38 -62.10
CA GLU A 61 -7.58 28.95 -62.01
C GLU A 61 -6.97 28.32 -60.75
N PRO A 62 -7.73 27.76 -59.80
CA PRO A 62 -7.16 27.20 -58.58
C PRO A 62 -6.65 25.76 -58.76
N ASP A 63 -5.56 25.41 -58.09
CA ASP A 63 -4.90 24.11 -58.09
C ASP A 63 -4.81 23.56 -56.64
N GLY A 64 -3.62 23.32 -56.09
CA GLY A 64 -3.41 22.86 -54.71
C GLY A 64 -3.78 23.90 -53.64
N ILE A 65 -4.23 23.42 -52.47
CA ILE A 65 -4.62 24.22 -51.30
C ILE A 65 -3.86 23.75 -50.05
N ALA A 66 -3.41 24.68 -49.20
CA ALA A 66 -2.91 24.34 -47.86
C ALA A 66 -3.25 25.41 -46.83
N PHE A 67 -3.47 24.95 -45.60
CA PHE A 67 -3.92 25.75 -44.48
C PHE A 67 -2.78 26.09 -43.53
N HIS A 68 -2.85 27.26 -42.91
CA HIS A 68 -1.95 27.64 -41.83
C HIS A 68 -2.37 26.91 -40.55
N ALA A 69 -1.51 26.07 -39.97
CA ALA A 69 -1.85 25.16 -38.88
C ALA A 69 -2.54 25.82 -37.65
N SER A 70 -2.36 27.12 -37.45
CA SER A 70 -2.86 27.88 -36.29
C SER A 70 -3.70 29.13 -36.61
N THR A 71 -4.09 29.38 -37.86
CA THR A 71 -4.96 30.54 -38.20
C THR A 71 -5.97 30.17 -39.29
N PRO A 72 -7.15 30.84 -39.39
CA PRO A 72 -8.14 30.64 -40.46
C PRO A 72 -7.69 31.21 -41.82
N ARG A 73 -6.41 31.06 -42.13
CA ARG A 73 -5.75 31.54 -43.33
C ARG A 73 -5.23 30.35 -44.09
N PHE A 74 -5.50 30.33 -45.38
CA PHE A 74 -4.96 29.33 -46.27
C PHE A 74 -4.54 29.97 -47.59
N VAL A 75 -3.67 29.25 -48.28
CA VAL A 75 -3.13 29.65 -49.57
C VAL A 75 -3.60 28.64 -50.59
N VAL A 76 -4.11 29.15 -51.71
CA VAL A 76 -4.44 28.36 -52.90
C VAL A 76 -3.40 28.71 -53.95
N THR A 77 -2.76 27.69 -54.53
CA THR A 77 -1.92 27.85 -55.71
C THR A 77 -2.80 28.03 -56.94
N ASN A 78 -2.40 28.92 -57.84
CA ASN A 78 -3.15 29.16 -59.08
C ASN A 78 -2.41 28.54 -60.27
N ASN A 79 -3.13 27.85 -61.15
CA ASN A 79 -2.62 27.11 -62.30
C ASN A 79 -2.33 27.98 -63.55
N ASP A 80 -2.29 29.31 -63.41
CA ASP A 80 -2.05 30.23 -64.51
C ASP A 80 -0.57 30.26 -64.96
N THR A 81 -0.28 30.80 -66.14
CA THR A 81 1.09 30.90 -66.69
C THR A 81 2.05 31.73 -65.82
N GLY A 82 1.54 32.50 -64.85
CA GLY A 82 2.34 33.25 -63.86
C GLY A 82 2.64 32.50 -62.55
N GLY A 83 1.94 31.38 -62.27
CA GLY A 83 2.06 30.59 -61.05
C GLY A 83 1.98 31.42 -59.78
N ASN A 84 0.92 32.22 -59.63
CA ASN A 84 0.66 33.00 -58.43
C ASN A 84 0.07 32.10 -57.34
N MET A 85 0.16 32.56 -56.09
CA MET A 85 -0.55 31.99 -54.96
C MET A 85 -1.54 33.00 -54.41
N THR A 86 -2.81 32.63 -54.29
CA THR A 86 -3.87 33.46 -53.70
C THR A 86 -3.99 33.15 -52.22
N ARG A 87 -3.93 34.17 -51.38
CA ARG A 87 -4.24 34.09 -49.95
C ARG A 87 -5.67 34.50 -49.70
N PHE A 88 -6.34 33.73 -48.85
CA PHE A 88 -7.68 34.03 -48.33
C PHE A 88 -7.58 34.36 -46.84
N ASP A 89 -8.09 35.53 -46.46
CA ASP A 89 -8.20 35.95 -45.06
C ASP A 89 -9.67 36.09 -44.68
N PHE A 90 -10.14 35.22 -43.79
CA PHE A 90 -11.48 35.29 -43.21
C PHE A 90 -11.48 36.21 -41.98
N PRO A 91 -12.60 36.91 -41.70
CA PRO A 91 -12.76 37.67 -40.47
C PRO A 91 -12.90 36.72 -39.26
N GLY A 92 -11.78 36.37 -38.61
CA GLY A 92 -11.76 35.31 -37.60
C GLY A 92 -12.04 33.94 -38.22
N ASP A 93 -12.66 33.03 -37.47
CA ASP A 93 -13.04 31.68 -37.94
C ASP A 93 -14.44 31.63 -38.58
N ASP A 94 -15.00 32.78 -38.96
CA ASP A 94 -16.33 32.87 -39.59
C ASP A 94 -16.23 32.63 -41.11
N PHE A 95 -16.21 31.35 -41.49
CA PHE A 95 -16.19 30.91 -42.89
C PHE A 95 -17.50 31.17 -43.66
N THR A 96 -18.51 31.80 -43.04
CA THR A 96 -19.73 32.23 -43.72
C THR A 96 -19.58 33.62 -44.37
N ARG A 97 -18.51 34.36 -44.02
CA ARG A 97 -18.22 35.68 -44.57
C ARG A 97 -17.31 35.59 -45.79
N VAL A 98 -17.53 36.51 -46.74
CA VAL A 98 -16.65 36.67 -47.90
C VAL A 98 -15.23 37.03 -47.43
N PRO A 99 -14.20 36.22 -47.75
CA PRO A 99 -12.82 36.52 -47.39
C PRO A 99 -12.23 37.64 -48.24
N THR A 100 -11.21 38.32 -47.73
CA THR A 100 -10.36 39.17 -48.58
C THR A 100 -9.34 38.30 -49.33
N GLN A 101 -9.16 38.57 -50.62
CA GLN A 101 -8.22 37.85 -51.49
C GLN A 101 -7.00 38.74 -51.80
N SER A 102 -5.81 38.17 -51.74
CA SER A 102 -4.58 38.88 -52.12
C SER A 102 -3.56 37.93 -52.77
N VAL A 103 -2.73 38.45 -53.68
CA VAL A 103 -1.61 37.69 -54.26
C VAL A 103 -0.52 37.59 -53.19
N PHE A 104 -0.28 36.37 -52.72
CA PHE A 104 0.68 36.05 -51.67
C PHE A 104 2.10 35.90 -52.22
N ALA A 105 2.24 35.23 -53.36
CA ALA A 105 3.52 35.07 -54.05
C ALA A 105 3.29 34.92 -55.56
N SER A 106 4.35 35.19 -56.34
CA SER A 106 4.38 35.01 -57.79
C SER A 106 5.68 34.30 -58.20
N GLY A 107 5.66 33.55 -59.30
CA GLY A 107 6.87 32.91 -59.83
C GLY A 107 6.71 31.47 -60.31
N GLY A 108 5.61 31.07 -60.94
CA GLY A 108 5.57 29.74 -61.58
C GLY A 108 5.41 28.55 -60.62
N PHE A 109 4.78 28.76 -59.46
CA PHE A 109 4.40 27.66 -58.56
C PHE A 109 3.25 26.85 -59.19
N ARG A 110 3.43 25.52 -59.33
CA ARG A 110 2.39 24.55 -59.75
C ARG A 110 2.55 23.25 -58.96
N GLY A 111 1.48 22.65 -58.45
CA GLY A 111 1.49 21.34 -57.78
C GLY A 111 0.85 21.28 -56.38
N ASP A 112 0.76 20.06 -55.84
CA ASP A 112 0.10 19.75 -54.56
C ASP A 112 0.81 20.38 -53.35
N LEU A 113 0.02 21.06 -52.52
CA LEU A 113 0.51 21.78 -51.34
C LEU A 113 0.26 20.95 -50.08
N THR A 114 1.32 20.53 -49.38
CA THR A 114 1.20 19.52 -48.32
C THR A 114 1.14 20.07 -46.89
N GLN A 115 1.84 21.17 -46.55
CA GLN A 115 1.81 21.71 -45.17
C GLN A 115 2.38 23.14 -45.02
N VAL A 116 1.83 23.93 -44.10
CA VAL A 116 2.49 25.11 -43.50
C VAL A 116 3.06 24.70 -42.14
N GLY A 117 4.34 24.93 -41.90
CA GLY A 117 5.01 24.55 -40.65
C GLY A 117 4.63 25.44 -39.46
N PRO A 118 4.91 24.99 -38.22
CA PRO A 118 4.62 25.75 -37.00
C PRO A 118 5.42 27.07 -36.90
N ASP A 119 6.45 27.25 -37.72
CA ASP A 119 7.23 28.49 -37.86
C ASP A 119 6.58 29.53 -38.81
N GLY A 120 5.38 29.25 -39.32
CA GLY A 120 4.67 30.12 -40.26
C GLY A 120 5.27 30.10 -41.68
N CYS A 121 6.16 29.15 -41.97
CA CYS A 121 6.78 28.99 -43.28
C CYS A 121 6.09 27.90 -44.11
N LEU A 122 6.04 28.13 -45.42
CA LEU A 122 5.50 27.15 -46.36
C LEU A 122 6.59 26.17 -46.78
N TYR A 123 6.30 24.87 -46.70
CA TYR A 123 7.21 23.79 -47.10
C TYR A 123 6.64 23.08 -48.33
N LEU A 124 7.28 23.27 -49.49
CA LEU A 124 6.87 22.65 -50.75
C LEU A 124 7.55 21.29 -50.93
N THR A 125 6.78 20.24 -51.25
CA THR A 125 7.32 19.01 -51.82
C THR A 125 7.09 19.04 -53.34
N GLN A 126 8.15 19.27 -54.10
CA GLN A 126 8.04 19.51 -55.54
C GLN A 126 8.17 18.19 -56.31
N ASP A 127 7.06 17.51 -56.64
CA ASP A 127 7.09 16.43 -57.63
C ASP A 127 6.79 16.99 -59.03
N ARG A 128 7.83 17.10 -59.86
CA ARG A 128 7.78 17.27 -61.34
C ARG A 128 7.07 18.49 -61.94
N THR A 129 7.15 19.68 -61.34
CA THR A 129 6.70 20.94 -61.99
C THR A 129 7.76 22.05 -61.99
N ARG A 130 7.92 22.64 -63.19
CA ARG A 130 8.94 23.62 -63.63
C ARG A 130 9.00 24.91 -62.79
N TYR A 131 10.21 25.37 -62.47
CA TYR A 131 10.56 26.79 -62.32
C TYR A 131 11.49 27.19 -63.49
N ASP A 132 11.39 28.44 -63.94
CA ASP A 132 11.64 28.93 -65.30
C ASP A 132 13.10 28.89 -65.83
N ASN A 133 13.24 29.05 -67.16
CA ASN A 133 14.45 29.16 -68.00
C ASN A 133 15.07 27.89 -68.62
N GLY A 134 14.23 26.89 -68.93
CA GLY A 134 14.58 25.87 -69.94
C GLY A 134 15.57 24.77 -69.52
N VAL A 135 15.88 24.61 -68.24
CA VAL A 135 16.69 23.48 -67.75
C VAL A 135 15.94 22.71 -66.67
N VAL A 136 15.75 21.41 -66.91
CA VAL A 136 15.22 20.47 -65.91
C VAL A 136 16.37 20.03 -65.01
N THR A 137 16.33 20.36 -63.72
CA THR A 137 17.20 19.73 -62.71
C THR A 137 16.38 18.80 -61.84
N SER A 138 16.68 17.50 -61.91
CA SER A 138 16.07 16.46 -61.10
C SER A 138 16.60 16.50 -59.66
N GLN A 139 15.99 17.30 -58.78
CA GLN A 139 16.18 17.16 -57.32
C GLN A 139 14.90 17.54 -56.57
N ASN A 140 14.36 16.61 -55.78
CA ASN A 140 13.36 16.88 -54.75
C ASN A 140 13.99 17.82 -53.71
N SER A 141 13.72 19.12 -53.82
CA SER A 141 14.19 20.10 -52.85
C SER A 141 12.99 20.66 -52.10
N LEU A 142 13.00 20.52 -50.77
CA LEU A 142 12.09 21.22 -49.87
C LEU A 142 12.35 22.73 -50.01
N VAL A 143 11.45 23.45 -50.68
CA VAL A 143 11.53 24.91 -50.75
C VAL A 143 10.85 25.46 -49.51
N ARG A 144 11.63 26.12 -48.65
CA ARG A 144 11.16 26.84 -47.46
C ARG A 144 10.93 28.30 -47.82
N ILE A 145 9.68 28.76 -47.80
CA ILE A 145 9.33 30.17 -48.03
C ILE A 145 8.90 30.78 -46.70
N CYS A 146 9.69 31.74 -46.22
CA CYS A 146 9.41 32.50 -44.99
C CYS A 146 9.38 34.01 -45.31
N GLY A 147 8.33 34.69 -44.87
CA GLY A 147 8.17 36.15 -45.02
C GLY A 147 6.86 36.51 -45.70
N GLY A 148 5.89 36.99 -44.91
CA GLY A 148 4.58 37.42 -45.41
C GLY A 148 3.43 37.25 -44.40
N PHE A 149 3.64 36.50 -43.33
CA PHE A 149 2.72 36.43 -42.18
C PHE A 149 3.10 37.45 -41.11
N VAL A 150 3.01 38.75 -41.43
CA VAL A 150 2.86 39.77 -40.40
C VAL A 150 1.55 40.51 -40.68
N PRO A 151 0.48 40.28 -39.90
CA PRO A 151 -0.70 41.13 -40.01
C PRO A 151 -0.33 42.57 -39.61
N PRO A 152 -0.74 43.61 -40.38
CA PRO A 152 -0.51 45.01 -40.01
C PRO A 152 -1.38 45.51 -38.83
N PHE A 153 -2.05 44.61 -38.10
CA PHE A 153 -2.68 44.88 -36.81
C PHE A 153 -2.47 43.65 -35.93
N GLY A 154 -1.92 43.83 -34.72
CA GLY A 154 -1.68 42.74 -33.77
C GLY A 154 -2.98 41.99 -33.50
N VAL A 155 -3.01 40.70 -33.79
CA VAL A 155 -4.07 39.83 -33.30
C VAL A 155 -3.83 39.74 -31.79
N PRO A 156 -4.80 40.10 -30.93
CA PRO A 156 -4.57 40.05 -29.50
C PRO A 156 -4.21 38.63 -29.10
N GLN A 157 -3.03 38.46 -28.50
CA GLN A 157 -2.47 37.15 -28.18
C GLN A 157 -2.51 36.97 -26.67
N ALA A 158 -3.50 36.20 -26.19
CA ALA A 158 -3.45 35.64 -24.85
C ALA A 158 -2.42 34.48 -24.82
N ASP A 159 -1.89 34.16 -23.63
CA ASP A 159 -1.10 32.94 -23.38
C ASP A 159 -1.43 32.52 -21.95
N LEU A 160 -2.37 31.60 -21.81
CA LEU A 160 -2.87 31.16 -20.53
C LEU A 160 -2.05 29.97 -20.04
N VAL A 161 -1.76 29.97 -18.75
CA VAL A 161 -1.15 28.83 -18.05
C VAL A 161 -2.09 28.43 -16.94
N LEU A 162 -2.51 27.17 -16.95
CA LEU A 162 -3.26 26.56 -15.85
C LEU A 162 -2.31 25.74 -14.97
N THR A 163 -2.35 26.00 -13.67
CA THR A 163 -1.77 25.11 -12.66
C THR A 163 -2.85 24.63 -11.71
N LYS A 164 -2.64 23.46 -11.11
CA LYS A 164 -3.55 22.83 -10.17
C LYS A 164 -2.73 22.22 -9.05
N THR A 165 -3.19 22.41 -7.81
CA THR A 165 -2.65 21.74 -6.62
C THR A 165 -3.80 21.23 -5.77
N ASP A 166 -3.49 20.36 -4.83
CA ASP A 166 -4.40 19.79 -3.85
C ASP A 166 -3.95 20.09 -2.41
N ASN A 167 -4.93 20.15 -1.51
CA ASN A 167 -4.70 20.25 -0.07
C ASN A 167 -5.94 19.77 0.70
N PRO A 168 -5.79 18.89 1.70
CA PRO A 168 -4.56 18.23 2.13
C PRO A 168 -4.08 17.15 1.13
N ASP A 169 -2.79 16.80 1.17
CA ASP A 169 -2.18 15.65 0.48
C ASP A 169 -1.18 14.95 1.45
N PRO A 170 -1.44 13.71 1.90
CA PRO A 170 -2.59 12.86 1.54
C PRO A 170 -3.93 13.43 2.05
N ALA A 171 -5.01 13.11 1.32
CA ALA A 171 -6.38 13.46 1.66
C ALA A 171 -7.09 12.31 2.39
N ASN A 172 -8.02 12.61 3.29
CA ASN A 172 -8.79 11.58 3.99
C ASN A 172 -10.09 11.25 3.25
N GLU A 173 -10.44 9.96 3.14
CA GLU A 173 -11.73 9.51 2.60
C GLU A 173 -12.89 10.18 3.34
N GLY A 174 -13.85 10.76 2.61
CA GLY A 174 -15.02 11.46 3.15
C GLY A 174 -14.73 12.88 3.69
N SER A 175 -13.47 13.26 3.87
CA SER A 175 -13.09 14.61 4.29
C SER A 175 -12.96 15.57 3.12
N ASN A 176 -12.99 16.87 3.40
CA ASN A 176 -12.86 17.90 2.36
C ASN A 176 -11.44 17.94 1.80
N LEU A 177 -11.33 17.72 0.49
CA LEU A 177 -10.16 17.95 -0.35
C LEU A 177 -10.39 19.21 -1.19
N THR A 178 -9.43 20.13 -1.20
CA THR A 178 -9.51 21.35 -2.01
C THR A 178 -8.51 21.30 -3.16
N TYR A 179 -9.02 21.35 -4.39
CA TYR A 179 -8.21 21.64 -5.57
C TYR A 179 -8.11 23.14 -5.79
N ASN A 180 -6.89 23.68 -5.77
CA ASN A 180 -6.60 25.07 -6.05
C ASN A 180 -6.09 25.21 -7.48
N LEU A 181 -6.92 25.76 -8.35
CA LEU A 181 -6.57 26.06 -9.74
C LEU A 181 -6.11 27.51 -9.83
N THR A 182 -5.01 27.76 -10.55
CA THR A 182 -4.54 29.11 -10.87
C THR A 182 -4.40 29.26 -12.37
N VAL A 183 -5.09 30.24 -12.94
CA VAL A 183 -4.96 30.64 -14.34
C VAL A 183 -4.14 31.92 -14.39
N THR A 184 -3.06 31.93 -15.15
CA THR A 184 -2.21 33.12 -15.38
C THR A 184 -2.20 33.45 -16.86
N ASN A 185 -2.37 34.72 -17.24
CA ASN A 185 -2.19 35.17 -18.62
C ASN A 185 -0.80 35.78 -18.82
N ASN A 186 0.12 35.03 -19.42
CA ASN A 186 1.47 35.45 -19.79
C ASN A 186 1.52 36.24 -21.12
N GLY A 187 0.43 36.25 -21.87
CA GLY A 187 0.38 36.81 -23.22
C GLY A 187 0.47 38.33 -23.24
N PRO A 188 0.98 38.92 -24.35
CA PRO A 188 1.15 40.37 -24.45
C PRO A 188 -0.17 41.15 -24.34
N ASP A 189 -1.31 40.50 -24.57
CA ASP A 189 -2.64 41.08 -24.46
C ASP A 189 -3.52 40.37 -23.42
N GLY A 190 -4.55 41.05 -22.93
CA GLY A 190 -5.55 40.47 -22.03
C GLY A 190 -6.58 39.60 -22.76
N THR A 191 -7.28 38.77 -22.01
CA THR A 191 -8.50 38.08 -22.47
C THR A 191 -9.74 38.92 -22.15
N ALA A 192 -10.77 38.83 -22.99
CA ALA A 192 -12.10 39.37 -22.72
C ALA A 192 -12.93 38.40 -21.88
N ASP A 193 -12.83 37.11 -22.17
CA ASP A 193 -13.52 36.03 -21.47
C ASP A 193 -12.57 34.87 -21.23
N THR A 194 -12.59 34.31 -20.01
CA THR A 194 -11.80 33.14 -19.61
C THR A 194 -12.73 32.16 -18.91
N THR A 195 -12.66 30.89 -19.28
CA THR A 195 -13.47 29.81 -18.71
C THR A 195 -12.58 28.64 -18.33
N VAL A 196 -12.70 28.18 -17.07
CA VAL A 196 -12.06 26.94 -16.59
C VAL A 196 -13.11 25.85 -16.54
N THR A 197 -12.76 24.66 -17.04
CA THR A 197 -13.57 23.46 -16.97
C THR A 197 -12.79 22.35 -16.27
N ASP A 198 -13.35 21.79 -15.20
CA ASP A 198 -12.77 20.70 -14.43
C ASP A 198 -13.76 19.52 -14.40
N VAL A 199 -13.32 18.37 -14.90
CA VAL A 199 -14.13 17.14 -14.88
C VAL A 199 -13.73 16.35 -13.64
N LEU A 200 -14.62 16.33 -12.64
CA LEU A 200 -14.38 15.63 -11.39
C LEU A 200 -14.37 14.12 -11.62
N PRO A 201 -13.40 13.38 -11.04
CA PRO A 201 -13.42 11.92 -11.12
C PRO A 201 -14.64 11.35 -10.41
N GLY A 202 -15.13 10.19 -10.87
CA GLY A 202 -16.32 9.54 -10.27
C GLY A 202 -16.13 9.11 -8.81
N SER A 203 -14.90 9.13 -8.32
CA SER A 203 -14.50 8.82 -6.95
C SER A 203 -14.59 9.99 -5.97
N VAL A 204 -15.11 11.16 -6.37
CA VAL A 204 -15.32 12.30 -5.45
C VAL A 204 -16.75 12.82 -5.50
N THR A 205 -17.24 13.38 -4.39
CA THR A 205 -18.49 14.15 -4.33
C THR A 205 -18.18 15.65 -4.32
N PHE A 206 -18.95 16.43 -5.08
CA PHE A 206 -18.77 17.88 -5.13
C PHE A 206 -19.36 18.56 -3.88
N VAL A 207 -18.59 19.48 -3.27
CA VAL A 207 -19.04 20.30 -2.14
C VAL A 207 -19.26 21.75 -2.57
N SER A 208 -18.23 22.40 -3.13
CA SER A 208 -18.34 23.81 -3.55
C SER A 208 -17.25 24.19 -4.57
N ALA A 209 -17.45 25.31 -5.27
CA ALA A 209 -16.42 25.93 -6.10
C ALA A 209 -16.47 27.45 -5.90
N THR A 210 -15.35 28.03 -5.46
CA THR A 210 -15.23 29.46 -5.17
C THR A 210 -14.14 30.07 -6.03
N PRO A 211 -14.49 30.87 -7.07
CA PRO A 211 -13.51 31.58 -7.86
C PRO A 211 -13.14 32.93 -7.23
N SER A 212 -11.94 33.44 -7.51
CA SER A 212 -11.51 34.78 -7.10
C SER A 212 -12.26 35.90 -7.82
N GLN A 213 -12.79 35.60 -9.01
CA GLN A 213 -13.60 36.49 -9.85
C GLN A 213 -14.58 35.69 -10.70
N GLY A 214 -15.68 36.31 -11.12
CA GLY A 214 -16.69 35.64 -11.92
C GLY A 214 -17.53 34.65 -11.12
N SER A 215 -17.91 33.53 -11.73
CA SER A 215 -18.82 32.56 -11.10
C SER A 215 -18.57 31.13 -11.59
N CYS A 216 -18.77 30.16 -10.71
CA CYS A 216 -18.70 28.73 -11.03
C CYS A 216 -20.08 28.07 -10.94
N THR A 217 -20.28 27.06 -11.78
CA THR A 217 -21.43 26.16 -11.75
C THR A 217 -20.95 24.72 -11.83
N GLN A 218 -21.69 23.79 -11.23
CA GLN A 218 -21.43 22.35 -11.37
C GLN A 218 -22.64 21.68 -11.99
N SER A 219 -22.42 20.84 -13.00
CA SER A 219 -23.45 20.00 -13.60
C SER A 219 -22.84 18.71 -14.12
N GLY A 220 -23.47 17.57 -13.81
CA GLY A 220 -23.05 16.27 -14.36
C GLY A 220 -21.63 15.82 -14.00
N GLY A 221 -21.05 16.31 -12.89
CA GLY A 221 -19.66 16.01 -12.52
C GLY A 221 -18.63 16.98 -13.10
N THR A 222 -19.06 17.98 -13.86
CA THR A 222 -18.18 19.00 -14.44
C THR A 222 -18.38 20.34 -13.74
N VAL A 223 -17.31 20.93 -13.23
CA VAL A 223 -17.28 22.30 -12.70
C VAL A 223 -16.86 23.24 -13.83
N THR A 224 -17.70 24.22 -14.16
CA THR A 224 -17.43 25.25 -15.16
C THR A 224 -17.41 26.63 -14.50
N CYS A 225 -16.27 27.30 -14.56
CA CYS A 225 -16.03 28.60 -13.96
C CYS A 225 -15.81 29.65 -15.04
N ASN A 226 -16.75 30.59 -15.18
CA ASN A 226 -16.61 31.75 -16.05
C ASN A 226 -15.92 32.86 -15.25
N LEU A 227 -14.62 33.06 -15.50
CA LEU A 227 -13.77 34.01 -14.78
C LEU A 227 -13.81 35.41 -15.41
N GLY A 228 -14.27 35.53 -16.67
CA GLY A 228 -14.33 36.80 -17.38
C GLY A 228 -12.93 37.29 -17.83
N PRO A 229 -12.71 38.61 -17.94
CA PRO A 229 -11.47 39.14 -18.50
C PRO A 229 -10.26 38.92 -17.58
N LEU A 230 -9.13 38.54 -18.17
CA LEU A 230 -7.81 38.49 -17.51
C LEU A 230 -6.86 39.45 -18.22
N ALA A 231 -6.40 40.48 -17.50
CA ALA A 231 -5.41 41.41 -18.03
C ALA A 231 -4.08 40.70 -18.34
N ARG A 232 -3.23 41.35 -19.14
CA ARG A 232 -1.82 40.94 -19.33
C ARG A 232 -1.15 40.77 -17.97
N SER A 233 -0.50 39.62 -17.77
CA SER A 233 0.15 39.23 -16.50
C SER A 233 -0.81 39.16 -15.30
N GLY A 234 -2.12 39.16 -15.55
CA GLY A 234 -3.15 38.95 -14.54
C GLY A 234 -3.37 37.47 -14.25
N SER A 235 -3.94 37.19 -13.08
CA SER A 235 -4.30 35.83 -12.67
C SER A 235 -5.65 35.78 -11.97
N ALA A 236 -6.28 34.61 -12.04
CA ALA A 236 -7.47 34.27 -11.26
C ALA A 236 -7.32 32.87 -10.68
N THR A 237 -7.95 32.63 -9.53
CA THR A 237 -7.90 31.33 -8.85
C THR A 237 -9.30 30.74 -8.69
N VAL A 238 -9.37 29.41 -8.59
CA VAL A 238 -10.59 28.67 -8.27
C VAL A 238 -10.27 27.63 -7.21
N ALA A 239 -10.95 27.70 -6.06
CA ALA A 239 -10.91 26.67 -5.04
C ALA A 239 -12.12 25.74 -5.22
N ILE A 240 -11.88 24.51 -5.66
CA ILE A 240 -12.90 23.47 -5.83
C ILE A 240 -12.79 22.49 -4.65
N VAL A 241 -13.82 22.43 -3.81
CA VAL A 241 -13.88 21.52 -2.66
C VAL A 241 -14.70 20.29 -3.02
N VAL A 242 -14.12 19.12 -2.78
CA VAL A 242 -14.72 17.80 -3.01
C VAL A 242 -14.49 16.90 -1.80
N GLN A 243 -15.20 15.77 -1.70
CA GLN A 243 -14.89 14.71 -0.74
C GLN A 243 -14.56 13.41 -1.48
N PRO A 244 -13.35 12.86 -1.31
CA PRO A 244 -13.04 11.54 -1.84
C PRO A 244 -13.94 10.46 -1.26
N THR A 245 -14.31 9.47 -2.06
CA THR A 245 -15.18 8.34 -1.65
C THR A 245 -14.47 7.00 -1.67
N VAL A 246 -13.20 6.99 -2.11
CA VAL A 246 -12.33 5.82 -2.15
C VAL A 246 -10.91 6.20 -1.77
N THR A 247 -10.23 5.29 -1.08
CA THR A 247 -8.79 5.36 -0.84
C THR A 247 -8.00 5.00 -2.09
N GLY A 248 -6.72 5.37 -2.13
CA GLY A 248 -5.84 5.22 -3.29
C GLY A 248 -5.63 6.52 -4.04
N THR A 249 -4.98 6.44 -5.19
CA THR A 249 -4.69 7.62 -6.01
C THR A 249 -5.93 8.01 -6.83
N ILE A 250 -6.36 9.26 -6.68
CA ILE A 250 -7.37 9.87 -7.56
C ILE A 250 -6.71 10.90 -8.48
N THR A 251 -7.04 10.86 -9.77
CA THR A 251 -6.54 11.82 -10.76
C THR A 251 -7.65 12.78 -11.14
N ASN A 252 -7.39 14.08 -11.03
CA ASN A 252 -8.29 15.12 -11.51
C ASN A 252 -7.60 15.95 -12.60
N MET A 253 -8.33 16.26 -13.68
CA MET A 253 -7.83 17.08 -14.78
C MET A 253 -8.77 18.28 -15.04
N ALA A 254 -8.15 19.45 -15.13
CA ALA A 254 -8.81 20.70 -15.51
C ALA A 254 -8.22 21.27 -16.80
N SER A 255 -9.02 22.09 -17.49
CA SER A 255 -8.66 22.79 -18.72
C SER A 255 -9.11 24.24 -18.66
N VAL A 256 -8.43 25.13 -19.38
CA VAL A 256 -8.79 26.54 -19.52
C VAL A 256 -8.95 26.92 -20.98
N PHE A 257 -9.92 27.78 -21.25
CA PHE A 257 -10.19 28.38 -22.56
C PHE A 257 -10.38 29.89 -22.41
N ALA A 258 -10.04 30.67 -23.44
CA ALA A 258 -10.29 32.10 -23.46
C ALA A 258 -10.68 32.65 -24.84
N HIS A 259 -11.22 33.87 -24.82
CA HIS A 259 -11.44 34.72 -25.99
C HIS A 259 -10.79 36.10 -25.76
N PRO A 260 -9.96 36.63 -26.68
CA PRO A 260 -9.39 35.96 -27.85
C PRO A 260 -8.64 34.68 -27.48
N ALA A 261 -8.61 33.73 -28.41
CA ALA A 261 -8.07 32.40 -28.17
C ALA A 261 -6.57 32.45 -27.86
N ASP A 262 -6.15 31.61 -26.94
CA ASP A 262 -4.76 31.30 -26.68
C ASP A 262 -4.20 30.43 -27.83
N PRO A 263 -3.16 30.86 -28.55
CA PRO A 263 -2.54 30.04 -29.60
C PRO A 263 -1.60 28.96 -29.06
N ASN A 264 -1.21 29.02 -27.80
CA ASN A 264 -0.44 27.97 -27.13
C ASN A 264 -1.39 27.09 -26.32
N LEU A 265 -1.66 25.87 -26.78
CA LEU A 265 -2.58 24.98 -26.08
C LEU A 265 -1.89 24.02 -25.11
N ASP A 266 -0.56 23.96 -25.14
CA ASP A 266 0.23 22.97 -24.40
C ASP A 266 0.19 23.17 -22.88
N ASN A 267 -0.12 24.39 -22.44
CA ASN A 267 -0.19 24.84 -21.04
C ASN A 267 -1.63 25.13 -20.56
N ASN A 268 -2.64 24.74 -21.36
CA ASN A 268 -4.05 24.97 -21.06
C ASN A 268 -4.74 23.82 -20.32
N THR A 269 -3.98 22.84 -19.85
CA THR A 269 -4.46 21.73 -19.03
C THR A 269 -3.57 21.52 -17.82
N ALA A 270 -4.17 21.15 -16.68
CA ALA A 270 -3.45 20.75 -15.49
C ALA A 270 -4.06 19.47 -14.91
N THR A 271 -3.21 18.51 -14.59
CA THR A 271 -3.58 17.25 -13.94
C THR A 271 -2.99 17.22 -12.55
N GLN A 272 -3.76 16.75 -11.57
CA GLN A 272 -3.31 16.54 -10.20
C GLN A 272 -3.68 15.12 -9.77
N ASP A 273 -2.68 14.38 -9.30
CA ASP A 273 -2.86 13.12 -8.59
C ASP A 273 -2.88 13.40 -7.09
N THR A 274 -3.88 12.88 -6.39
CA THR A 274 -4.02 13.01 -4.93
C THR A 274 -4.04 11.63 -4.31
N THR A 275 -3.23 11.42 -3.26
CA THR A 275 -3.30 10.17 -2.48
C THR A 275 -4.41 10.27 -1.45
N VAL A 276 -5.32 9.31 -1.43
CA VAL A 276 -6.40 9.25 -0.45
C VAL A 276 -6.18 8.10 0.53
N VAL A 277 -6.24 8.41 1.82
CA VAL A 277 -6.04 7.48 2.93
C VAL A 277 -7.29 7.40 3.82
N ALA A 278 -7.37 6.34 4.60
CA ALA A 278 -8.30 6.15 5.69
C ALA A 278 -7.58 5.39 6.81
N ASP A 279 -8.12 5.47 8.02
CA ASP A 279 -7.73 4.61 9.13
C ASP A 279 -8.47 3.26 8.95
N PHE A 280 -7.74 2.15 9.00
CA PHE A 280 -8.26 0.79 8.79
C PHE A 280 -7.92 -0.08 9.99
N GLY A 281 -8.83 -0.99 10.35
CA GLY A 281 -8.48 -2.05 11.30
C GLY A 281 -7.43 -2.99 10.70
N ASP A 282 -6.62 -3.59 11.56
CA ASP A 282 -5.40 -4.35 11.27
C ASP A 282 -5.52 -5.86 11.54
N ALA A 283 -6.70 -6.36 11.95
CA ALA A 283 -6.95 -7.80 12.01
C ALA A 283 -6.82 -8.49 10.63
N PRO A 284 -6.63 -9.82 10.59
CA PRO A 284 -6.64 -10.58 9.33
C PRO A 284 -7.91 -10.34 8.49
N ASP A 285 -7.81 -10.37 7.16
CA ASP A 285 -8.97 -10.03 6.29
C ASP A 285 -10.15 -11.00 6.39
N SER A 286 -9.99 -12.16 7.06
CA SER A 286 -11.15 -12.97 7.46
C SER A 286 -12.18 -12.14 8.24
N TYR A 287 -11.70 -11.20 9.08
CA TYR A 287 -12.52 -10.26 9.84
C TYR A 287 -13.09 -9.11 8.99
N GLY A 288 -12.63 -8.96 7.75
CA GLY A 288 -12.99 -7.89 6.82
C GLY A 288 -12.34 -6.58 7.23
N THR A 289 -11.05 -6.48 6.97
CA THR A 289 -10.20 -5.30 7.18
C THR A 289 -9.84 -4.65 5.86
N LEU A 290 -9.60 -5.44 4.80
CA LEU A 290 -9.24 -4.91 3.50
C LEU A 290 -10.38 -4.14 2.85
N ARG A 291 -9.99 -3.13 2.07
CA ARG A 291 -10.91 -2.34 1.25
C ARG A 291 -11.75 -3.21 0.30
N ALA A 292 -11.15 -4.23 -0.30
CA ALA A 292 -11.82 -5.16 -1.21
C ALA A 292 -12.98 -5.91 -0.53
N SER A 293 -12.86 -6.15 0.78
CA SER A 293 -13.85 -6.82 1.63
C SER A 293 -14.84 -5.83 2.28
N ASN A 294 -14.83 -4.56 1.85
CA ASN A 294 -15.51 -3.43 2.49
C ASN A 294 -15.18 -3.35 3.99
N GLY A 295 -13.91 -3.49 4.34
CA GLY A 295 -13.47 -3.55 5.71
C GLY A 295 -13.80 -2.32 6.56
N ALA A 296 -13.74 -2.51 7.87
CA ALA A 296 -13.93 -1.43 8.83
C ALA A 296 -12.83 -0.37 8.62
N ARG A 297 -13.26 0.88 8.43
CA ARG A 297 -12.36 2.00 8.24
C ARG A 297 -13.03 3.31 8.59
N HIS A 298 -12.25 4.31 8.95
CA HIS A 298 -12.71 5.61 9.38
C HIS A 298 -12.04 6.72 8.57
N SER A 299 -12.77 7.81 8.32
CA SER A 299 -12.11 9.07 7.97
C SER A 299 -11.23 9.47 9.16
N ALA A 300 -9.97 9.81 8.91
CA ALA A 300 -8.99 10.17 9.93
C ALA A 300 -9.24 11.56 10.57
N VAL A 301 -10.43 11.73 11.15
CA VAL A 301 -10.94 12.94 11.79
C VAL A 301 -11.90 12.55 12.91
N GLY A 302 -12.01 13.36 13.96
CA GLY A 302 -12.97 13.14 15.04
C GLY A 302 -12.34 12.55 16.30
N PRO A 303 -13.12 11.81 17.12
CA PRO A 303 -12.62 11.23 18.36
C PRO A 303 -11.60 10.12 18.09
N LEU A 304 -10.73 9.89 19.06
CA LEU A 304 -9.64 8.90 18.98
C LEU A 304 -9.76 7.91 20.13
N LEU A 305 -9.43 6.66 19.87
CA LEU A 305 -9.00 5.69 20.85
C LEU A 305 -7.51 6.02 21.14
N GLY A 306 -7.18 6.12 22.43
CA GLY A 306 -5.83 6.48 22.84
C GLY A 306 -5.33 7.83 22.30
N THR A 307 -4.13 7.86 21.72
CA THR A 307 -3.44 9.14 21.41
C THR A 307 -2.96 9.32 19.96
N VAL A 308 -2.81 8.24 19.21
CA VAL A 308 -2.29 8.26 17.84
C VAL A 308 -3.31 7.63 16.90
N ARG A 309 -3.15 7.91 15.61
CA ARG A 309 -3.95 7.33 14.53
C ARG A 309 -3.04 6.97 13.39
N ASP A 310 -3.15 5.75 12.89
CA ASP A 310 -2.54 5.37 11.64
C ASP A 310 -3.46 5.70 10.44
N THR A 311 -2.88 6.01 9.29
CA THR A 311 -3.70 6.16 8.07
C THR A 311 -2.98 5.51 6.91
N ALA A 312 -3.74 4.73 6.15
CA ALA A 312 -3.19 3.96 5.06
C ALA A 312 -4.12 4.00 3.84
N VAL A 313 -3.55 3.63 2.68
CA VAL A 313 -4.33 3.46 1.45
C VAL A 313 -5.21 2.20 1.52
N ASN A 314 -4.75 1.18 2.25
CA ASN A 314 -5.43 -0.08 2.55
C ASN A 314 -4.98 -0.55 3.95
N ALA A 315 -5.73 -1.48 4.56
CA ALA A 315 -5.33 -2.08 5.83
C ALA A 315 -3.91 -2.67 5.77
N PRO A 316 -3.13 -2.57 6.86
CA PRO A 316 -1.79 -3.14 6.95
C PRO A 316 -1.83 -4.66 6.76
N ALA A 317 -0.69 -5.24 6.34
CA ALA A 317 -0.59 -6.63 5.90
C ALA A 317 -0.28 -7.62 7.04
N LEU A 318 -0.31 -7.20 8.29
CA LEU A 318 0.09 -8.02 9.43
C LEU A 318 -1.10 -8.82 9.99
N LEU A 319 -0.76 -9.92 10.65
CA LEU A 319 -1.66 -11.04 10.97
C LEU A 319 -1.92 -11.19 12.48
N ASP A 320 -1.32 -10.34 13.31
CA ASP A 320 -1.25 -10.47 14.77
C ASP A 320 -2.00 -9.39 15.56
N GLY A 321 -2.60 -8.37 14.92
CA GLY A 321 -3.45 -7.38 15.61
C GLY A 321 -2.70 -6.57 16.67
N THR A 322 -1.46 -6.22 16.35
CA THR A 322 -0.57 -5.38 17.17
C THR A 322 -0.10 -4.14 16.40
N GLY A 323 -0.79 -3.77 15.31
CA GLY A 323 -0.33 -2.72 14.41
C GLY A 323 1.05 -3.02 13.81
N ASP A 324 1.56 -2.16 12.94
CA ASP A 324 2.83 -2.39 12.26
C ASP A 324 4.04 -1.70 12.93
N ASP A 325 5.11 -2.47 13.13
CA ASP A 325 6.45 -1.97 13.47
C ASP A 325 7.12 -1.23 12.29
N VAL A 326 6.43 -1.04 11.17
CA VAL A 326 7.06 -0.69 9.88
C VAL A 326 6.91 0.80 9.57
N THR A 327 5.94 1.48 10.20
CA THR A 327 5.76 2.95 10.12
C THR A 327 6.09 3.67 11.43
N GLY A 328 6.25 2.93 12.53
CA GLY A 328 6.80 3.44 13.80
C GLY A 328 5.80 4.22 14.66
N SER A 329 4.52 3.89 14.60
CA SER A 329 3.48 4.44 15.49
C SER A 329 2.45 3.34 15.79
N ASP A 330 2.61 2.70 16.94
CA ASP A 330 1.65 1.78 17.57
C ASP A 330 0.44 2.60 18.02
N ASP A 331 -0.67 2.50 17.29
CA ASP A 331 -1.93 3.18 17.61
C ASP A 331 -2.93 2.26 18.32
N GLU A 332 -2.59 0.99 18.57
CA GLU A 332 -3.32 0.11 19.48
C GLU A 332 -3.13 0.48 20.97
N ASP A 333 -2.94 1.76 21.28
CA ASP A 333 -2.74 2.28 22.64
C ASP A 333 -4.05 2.61 23.38
N GLY A 334 -5.19 2.56 22.66
CA GLY A 334 -6.49 3.00 23.15
C GLY A 334 -7.26 1.99 24.00
N VAL A 335 -7.09 0.68 23.80
CA VAL A 335 -7.89 -0.34 24.46
C VAL A 335 -7.03 -1.43 25.11
N MET A 336 -7.33 -1.73 26.37
CA MET A 336 -6.79 -2.89 27.07
C MET A 336 -7.91 -3.90 27.34
N VAL A 337 -7.83 -5.04 26.67
CA VAL A 337 -8.75 -6.18 26.88
C VAL A 337 -8.09 -7.22 27.79
N PRO A 338 -8.69 -7.58 28.94
CA PRO A 338 -8.14 -8.64 29.78
C PRO A 338 -8.33 -10.00 29.10
N SER A 339 -7.61 -11.03 29.58
CA SER A 339 -7.91 -12.41 29.19
C SER A 339 -9.36 -12.76 29.49
N LEU A 340 -10.01 -13.42 28.53
CA LEU A 340 -11.44 -13.70 28.57
C LEU A 340 -11.68 -15.09 29.13
N VAL A 341 -12.76 -15.27 29.90
CA VAL A 341 -13.10 -16.57 30.49
C VAL A 341 -14.57 -16.88 30.20
N PRO A 342 -14.90 -18.02 29.56
CA PRO A 342 -16.28 -18.34 29.20
C PRO A 342 -17.25 -18.26 30.38
N GLY A 343 -18.37 -17.57 30.22
CA GLY A 343 -19.39 -17.40 31.26
C GLY A 343 -19.05 -16.37 32.35
N VAL A 344 -17.88 -15.72 32.29
CA VAL A 344 -17.48 -14.66 33.22
C VAL A 344 -17.58 -13.30 32.53
N SER A 345 -18.06 -12.28 33.23
CA SER A 345 -18.02 -10.92 32.70
C SER A 345 -16.59 -10.38 32.67
N ALA A 346 -16.18 -9.84 31.53
CA ALA A 346 -14.91 -9.15 31.35
C ALA A 346 -15.15 -7.63 31.34
N THR A 347 -14.11 -6.84 31.63
CA THR A 347 -14.15 -5.38 31.54
C THR A 347 -12.92 -4.91 30.79
N ALA A 348 -13.13 -4.34 29.60
CA ALA A 348 -12.09 -3.66 28.85
C ALA A 348 -11.94 -2.22 29.35
N THR A 349 -10.70 -1.74 29.41
CA THR A 349 -10.39 -0.33 29.67
C THR A 349 -10.19 0.35 28.32
N VAL A 350 -10.90 1.45 28.09
CA VAL A 350 -10.91 2.18 26.82
C VAL A 350 -10.55 3.65 27.08
N GLU A 351 -9.36 4.05 26.67
CA GLU A 351 -8.92 5.44 26.65
C GLU A 351 -9.46 6.14 25.42
N VAL A 352 -10.13 7.27 25.62
CA VAL A 352 -10.69 8.08 24.53
C VAL A 352 -10.11 9.48 24.59
N SER A 353 -9.68 10.01 23.45
CA SER A 353 -9.36 11.42 23.29
C SER A 353 -10.25 12.08 22.22
N GLY A 354 -10.24 13.41 22.14
CA GLY A 354 -11.05 14.16 21.17
C GLY A 354 -12.53 14.42 21.55
N GLY A 355 -13.02 13.94 22.71
CA GLY A 355 -14.31 14.37 23.28
C GLY A 355 -15.28 13.24 23.63
N SER A 356 -16.58 13.55 23.66
CA SER A 356 -17.63 12.53 23.87
C SER A 356 -17.94 11.78 22.57
N ALA A 357 -18.05 10.47 22.64
CA ALA A 357 -18.21 9.60 21.47
C ALA A 357 -19.13 8.40 21.77
N ARG A 358 -19.21 7.49 20.80
CA ARG A 358 -19.90 6.20 20.86
C ARG A 358 -18.96 5.11 20.39
N LEU A 359 -18.90 4.02 21.16
CA LEU A 359 -18.07 2.86 20.89
C LEU A 359 -18.91 1.67 20.44
N ASP A 360 -18.68 1.19 19.22
CA ASP A 360 -19.20 -0.06 18.68
C ASP A 360 -18.07 -1.11 18.72
N ALA A 361 -18.27 -2.24 19.41
CA ALA A 361 -17.18 -3.22 19.56
C ALA A 361 -17.66 -4.68 19.52
N TRP A 362 -16.76 -5.57 19.11
CA TRP A 362 -16.98 -7.01 18.92
C TRP A 362 -15.79 -7.82 19.43
N VAL A 363 -16.06 -9.07 19.82
CA VAL A 363 -15.04 -10.09 20.10
C VAL A 363 -15.49 -11.36 19.40
N ASP A 364 -14.63 -11.95 18.57
CA ASP A 364 -14.92 -13.24 17.92
C ASP A 364 -14.83 -14.36 18.96
N PHE A 365 -15.97 -14.70 19.55
CA PHE A 365 -16.04 -15.63 20.67
C PHE A 365 -16.02 -17.07 20.20
N ASP A 366 -16.43 -17.36 18.97
CA ASP A 366 -16.46 -18.72 18.43
C ASP A 366 -15.22 -19.09 17.59
N ALA A 367 -14.27 -18.14 17.47
CA ALA A 367 -13.01 -18.26 16.76
C ALA A 367 -13.19 -18.69 15.30
N ASN A 368 -14.28 -18.25 14.66
CA ASN A 368 -14.57 -18.59 13.27
C ASN A 368 -13.88 -17.66 12.25
N GLY A 369 -13.18 -16.63 12.73
CA GLY A 369 -12.45 -15.67 11.90
C GLY A 369 -13.31 -14.52 11.39
N THR A 370 -14.50 -14.29 11.94
CA THR A 370 -15.43 -13.22 11.52
C THR A 370 -16.13 -12.58 12.70
N PHE A 371 -16.51 -11.29 12.58
CA PHE A 371 -17.32 -10.60 13.58
C PHE A 371 -18.82 -10.63 13.23
N ALA A 372 -19.55 -11.55 13.84
CA ALA A 372 -20.99 -11.69 13.72
C ALA A 372 -21.76 -10.64 14.56
N ALA A 373 -23.02 -10.40 14.20
CA ALA A 373 -23.86 -9.48 14.97
C ALA A 373 -24.12 -9.95 16.41
N SER A 374 -24.08 -11.27 16.67
CA SER A 374 -24.21 -11.88 17.99
C SER A 374 -22.99 -11.68 18.90
N GLU A 375 -21.87 -11.26 18.34
CA GLU A 375 -20.58 -11.12 19.02
C GLU A 375 -20.27 -9.69 19.45
N ARG A 376 -21.23 -8.78 19.21
CA ARG A 376 -21.15 -7.40 19.65
C ARG A 376 -21.13 -7.35 21.19
N ILE A 377 -20.14 -6.66 21.73
CA ILE A 377 -19.97 -6.47 23.19
C ILE A 377 -20.50 -5.11 23.69
N THR A 378 -20.86 -4.19 22.79
CA THR A 378 -21.50 -2.91 23.13
C THR A 378 -22.97 -2.84 22.72
N ALA A 379 -23.67 -1.77 23.10
CA ALA A 379 -25.04 -1.56 22.65
C ALA A 379 -25.12 -1.38 21.12
N SER A 380 -26.25 -1.72 20.49
CA SER A 380 -26.45 -1.65 19.03
C SER A 380 -26.31 -0.24 18.41
N GLY A 381 -26.37 0.81 19.22
CA GLY A 381 -26.15 2.20 18.82
C GLY A 381 -24.83 2.78 19.33
N GLY A 382 -23.92 1.91 19.77
CA GLY A 382 -22.69 2.24 20.45
C GLY A 382 -22.89 2.58 21.93
N THR A 383 -21.92 2.19 22.76
CA THR A 383 -21.86 2.59 24.17
C THR A 383 -21.33 4.02 24.26
N ALA A 384 -21.97 4.88 25.05
CA ALA A 384 -21.50 6.25 25.26
C ALA A 384 -20.19 6.26 26.05
N VAL A 385 -19.19 6.93 25.51
CA VAL A 385 -17.86 7.10 26.13
C VAL A 385 -17.48 8.58 26.11
N GLY A 386 -16.68 9.01 27.08
CA GLY A 386 -16.18 10.37 27.21
C GLY A 386 -14.66 10.40 27.14
N ALA A 387 -14.08 11.60 27.02
CA ALA A 387 -12.63 11.75 27.05
C ALA A 387 -12.03 11.22 28.38
N GLY A 388 -10.89 10.54 28.27
CA GLY A 388 -10.21 9.82 29.35
C GLY A 388 -10.62 8.34 29.42
N THR A 389 -10.34 7.71 30.56
CA THR A 389 -10.59 6.29 30.80
C THR A 389 -12.07 5.95 30.89
N ASN A 390 -12.52 4.99 30.09
CA ASN A 390 -13.85 4.40 30.14
C ASN A 390 -13.75 2.91 30.46
N LEU A 391 -14.72 2.37 31.19
CA LEU A 391 -14.80 0.94 31.50
C LEU A 391 -15.96 0.32 30.73
N VAL A 392 -15.67 -0.67 29.90
CA VAL A 392 -16.65 -1.37 29.06
C VAL A 392 -16.77 -2.80 29.56
N THR A 393 -17.80 -3.07 30.35
CA THR A 393 -18.09 -4.40 30.87
C THR A 393 -19.03 -5.17 29.93
N PHE A 394 -18.66 -6.41 29.60
CA PHE A 394 -19.43 -7.30 28.73
C PHE A 394 -19.41 -8.74 29.24
N ALA A 395 -20.40 -9.53 28.84
CA ALA A 395 -20.47 -10.94 29.18
C ALA A 395 -19.71 -11.76 28.14
N VAL A 396 -18.81 -12.63 28.59
CA VAL A 396 -18.20 -13.66 27.73
C VAL A 396 -19.17 -14.84 27.65
N PRO A 397 -19.65 -15.26 26.46
CA PRO A 397 -20.53 -16.40 26.33
C PRO A 397 -19.90 -17.68 26.93
N ILE A 398 -20.72 -18.53 27.56
CA ILE A 398 -20.24 -19.83 28.05
C ILE A 398 -19.80 -20.77 26.91
N THR A 399 -20.25 -20.48 25.69
CA THR A 399 -19.90 -21.19 24.46
C THR A 399 -18.66 -20.64 23.78
N ALA A 400 -17.98 -19.65 24.38
CA ALA A 400 -16.77 -19.09 23.81
C ALA A 400 -15.68 -20.16 23.68
N VAL A 401 -15.00 -20.18 22.54
CA VAL A 401 -13.98 -21.17 22.18
C VAL A 401 -12.63 -20.72 22.74
N PRO A 402 -11.96 -21.53 23.58
CA PRO A 402 -10.64 -21.19 24.09
C PRO A 402 -9.58 -21.10 22.98
N GLY A 403 -8.66 -20.15 23.11
CA GLY A 403 -7.59 -19.89 22.15
C GLY A 403 -7.41 -18.40 21.81
N PRO A 404 -6.46 -18.08 20.93
CA PRO A 404 -6.30 -16.74 20.38
C PRO A 404 -7.45 -16.41 19.42
N THR A 405 -7.89 -15.16 19.44
CA THR A 405 -8.93 -14.60 18.56
C THR A 405 -8.74 -13.08 18.48
N PHE A 406 -9.66 -12.36 17.83
CA PHE A 406 -9.59 -10.91 17.68
C PHE A 406 -10.77 -10.19 18.32
N ALA A 407 -10.54 -8.94 18.70
CA ALA A 407 -11.55 -7.97 19.07
C ALA A 407 -11.44 -6.75 18.15
N ARG A 408 -12.56 -6.07 17.90
CA ARG A 408 -12.62 -4.84 17.10
C ARG A 408 -13.31 -3.74 17.89
N PHE A 409 -12.72 -2.56 17.92
CA PHE A 409 -13.25 -1.37 18.56
C PHE A 409 -13.39 -0.26 17.53
N ARG A 410 -14.60 0.27 17.39
CA ARG A 410 -14.92 1.34 16.43
C ARG A 410 -15.52 2.51 17.18
N LEU A 411 -14.79 3.60 17.22
CA LEU A 411 -15.19 4.84 17.87
C LEU A 411 -15.76 5.80 16.83
N SER A 412 -16.83 6.52 17.14
CA SER A 412 -17.35 7.62 16.30
C SER A 412 -18.20 8.58 17.10
N THR A 413 -18.50 9.76 16.55
CA THR A 413 -19.42 10.70 17.23
C THR A 413 -20.85 10.15 17.33
N THR A 414 -21.29 9.36 16.34
CA THR A 414 -22.70 8.95 16.20
C THR A 414 -22.98 7.54 16.73
N GLY A 415 -22.05 6.60 16.56
CA GLY A 415 -22.25 5.18 16.86
C GLY A 415 -23.17 4.46 15.87
N GLY A 416 -23.49 3.19 16.18
CA GLY A 416 -24.33 2.36 15.33
C GLY A 416 -23.59 1.80 14.11
N LEU A 417 -22.26 1.76 14.18
CA LEU A 417 -21.42 1.20 13.13
C LEU A 417 -21.57 -0.32 13.07
N GLY A 418 -21.38 -0.91 11.89
CA GLY A 418 -21.22 -2.35 11.74
C GLY A 418 -19.79 -2.81 12.06
N SER A 419 -19.55 -4.11 12.10
CA SER A 419 -18.18 -4.65 12.23
C SER A 419 -17.31 -4.36 11.00
N ARG A 420 -17.90 -3.87 9.90
CA ARG A 420 -17.26 -3.54 8.62
C ARG A 420 -17.80 -2.22 8.06
N GLY A 421 -17.18 -1.71 6.99
CA GLY A 421 -17.62 -0.53 6.26
C GLY A 421 -17.05 0.79 6.76
N PHE A 422 -17.31 1.86 5.99
CA PHE A 422 -16.82 3.22 6.24
C PHE A 422 -17.57 3.92 7.38
N ALA A 423 -16.83 4.63 8.22
CA ALA A 423 -17.34 5.62 9.15
C ALA A 423 -16.80 7.03 8.78
N PRO A 424 -17.65 8.07 8.83
CA PRO A 424 -17.28 9.43 8.40
C PRO A 424 -16.36 10.15 9.39
N ASP A 425 -16.15 9.59 10.58
CA ASP A 425 -15.32 10.13 11.65
C ASP A 425 -14.99 9.04 12.68
N GLY A 426 -14.13 9.37 13.62
CA GLY A 426 -13.73 8.48 14.71
C GLY A 426 -12.63 7.51 14.27
N GLU A 427 -12.44 6.39 14.94
CA GLU A 427 -11.27 5.50 14.79
C GLU A 427 -11.66 4.02 14.80
N VAL A 428 -10.84 3.16 14.20
CA VAL A 428 -10.96 1.70 14.32
C VAL A 428 -9.64 1.08 14.75
N GLU A 429 -9.67 0.26 15.79
CA GLU A 429 -8.54 -0.55 16.25
C GLU A 429 -8.99 -2.00 16.36
N ASP A 430 -8.12 -2.95 15.98
CA ASP A 430 -8.30 -4.36 16.30
C ASP A 430 -7.24 -4.83 17.31
N TYR A 431 -7.55 -5.90 18.02
CA TYR A 431 -6.68 -6.43 19.08
C TYR A 431 -6.68 -7.94 19.05
N ALA A 432 -5.49 -8.55 19.09
CA ALA A 432 -5.38 -9.94 19.47
C ALA A 432 -5.77 -10.13 20.94
N VAL A 433 -6.69 -11.05 21.19
CA VAL A 433 -7.17 -11.39 22.53
C VAL A 433 -7.16 -12.89 22.73
N THR A 434 -7.05 -13.32 23.99
CA THR A 434 -7.02 -14.75 24.34
C THR A 434 -8.22 -15.11 25.20
N ILE A 435 -8.94 -16.15 24.77
CA ILE A 435 -9.98 -16.80 25.57
C ILE A 435 -9.34 -17.98 26.30
N LEU A 436 -9.33 -17.93 27.63
CA LEU A 436 -8.78 -18.97 28.47
C LEU A 436 -9.76 -20.17 28.57
N PRO A 437 -9.24 -21.39 28.70
CA PRO A 437 -10.07 -22.56 28.94
C PRO A 437 -10.77 -22.50 30.29
N LEU A 438 -11.88 -23.24 30.42
CA LEU A 438 -12.51 -23.54 31.70
C LEU A 438 -11.85 -24.78 32.31
N ASP A 439 -11.70 -24.77 33.63
CA ASP A 439 -11.25 -25.91 34.44
C ASP A 439 -12.47 -26.75 34.84
N PHE A 440 -12.51 -28.03 34.47
CA PHE A 440 -13.58 -28.99 34.79
C PHE A 440 -13.21 -30.01 35.88
N GLY A 441 -12.05 -29.86 36.51
CA GLY A 441 -11.46 -30.82 37.43
C GLY A 441 -11.03 -32.13 36.76
N ASP A 442 -10.33 -32.97 37.54
CA ASP A 442 -9.65 -34.21 37.13
C ASP A 442 -10.57 -35.45 37.02
N ALA A 443 -11.85 -35.31 37.37
CA ALA A 443 -12.76 -36.44 37.40
C ALA A 443 -13.22 -36.85 35.98
N PRO A 444 -13.18 -38.17 35.63
CA PRO A 444 -13.54 -38.64 34.30
C PRO A 444 -14.95 -38.22 33.86
N GLY A 445 -15.14 -38.03 32.55
CA GLY A 445 -16.44 -37.62 31.97
C GLY A 445 -17.63 -38.51 32.31
N THR A 446 -17.41 -39.78 32.69
CA THR A 446 -18.43 -40.71 33.20
C THR A 446 -19.10 -40.24 34.49
N TYR A 447 -18.47 -39.31 35.22
CA TYR A 447 -19.00 -38.70 36.43
C TYR A 447 -19.80 -37.41 36.14
N GLY A 448 -20.06 -37.10 34.85
CA GLY A 448 -20.84 -35.93 34.45
C GLY A 448 -20.05 -34.62 34.45
N THR A 449 -18.71 -34.67 34.45
CA THR A 449 -17.82 -33.49 34.47
C THR A 449 -17.72 -32.74 33.14
N LEU A 450 -18.23 -33.31 32.04
CA LEU A 450 -18.18 -32.66 30.72
C LEU A 450 -19.16 -31.49 30.62
N LEU A 451 -18.82 -30.50 29.79
CA LEU A 451 -19.70 -29.38 29.45
C LEU A 451 -21.08 -29.84 28.94
N ALA A 452 -21.12 -30.92 28.15
CA ALA A 452 -22.36 -31.51 27.64
C ALA A 452 -23.34 -31.99 28.73
N ASN A 453 -22.84 -32.22 29.95
CA ASN A 453 -23.61 -32.69 31.09
C ASN A 453 -23.79 -31.62 32.18
N ASP A 454 -23.46 -30.35 31.88
CA ASP A 454 -23.37 -29.25 32.86
C ASP A 454 -22.45 -29.60 34.06
N GLY A 455 -21.30 -30.20 33.77
CA GLY A 455 -20.30 -30.54 34.77
C GLY A 455 -19.80 -29.35 35.57
N ALA A 456 -19.40 -29.62 36.83
CA ALA A 456 -18.79 -28.64 37.71
C ALA A 456 -17.52 -28.08 37.04
N ARG A 457 -17.40 -26.75 37.04
CA ARG A 457 -16.29 -26.05 36.37
C ARG A 457 -16.02 -24.70 37.00
N HIS A 458 -14.78 -24.24 36.92
CA HIS A 458 -14.35 -22.91 37.33
C HIS A 458 -13.68 -22.18 36.16
N GLY A 459 -13.71 -20.85 36.24
CA GLY A 459 -12.84 -20.02 35.42
C GLY A 459 -11.41 -19.98 35.98
N SER A 460 -10.47 -19.43 35.22
CA SER A 460 -9.06 -19.28 35.59
C SER A 460 -8.78 -18.25 36.72
N GLN A 461 -9.82 -17.72 37.37
CA GLN A 461 -9.74 -16.66 38.39
C GLN A 461 -10.43 -17.10 39.71
N GLY A 462 -9.89 -16.68 40.86
CA GLY A 462 -10.44 -16.99 42.20
C GLY A 462 -9.55 -17.86 43.10
N PRO A 463 -10.02 -18.30 44.29
CA PRO A 463 -9.25 -19.19 45.16
C PRO A 463 -9.01 -20.55 44.50
N VAL A 464 -7.88 -21.18 44.82
CA VAL A 464 -7.45 -22.48 44.29
C VAL A 464 -7.46 -23.54 45.38
N LEU A 465 -7.62 -24.81 45.00
CA LEU A 465 -7.38 -25.94 45.89
C LEU A 465 -5.97 -26.47 45.60
N GLY A 466 -5.02 -26.28 46.54
CA GLY A 466 -3.62 -26.65 46.34
C GLY A 466 -2.71 -25.45 46.04
N ALA A 467 -1.56 -25.70 45.39
CA ALA A 467 -0.54 -24.68 45.12
C ALA A 467 -0.78 -23.88 43.82
N ALA A 468 -1.45 -24.47 42.82
CA ALA A 468 -1.76 -23.86 41.52
C ALA A 468 -3.09 -24.40 40.96
N ARG A 469 -3.60 -23.79 39.89
CA ARG A 469 -4.69 -24.36 39.06
C ARG A 469 -4.08 -25.21 37.96
N ASP A 470 -4.62 -26.39 37.73
CA ASP A 470 -4.38 -27.24 36.58
C ASP A 470 -5.41 -26.95 35.49
N ASN A 471 -5.08 -26.07 34.52
CA ASN A 471 -5.95 -25.83 33.38
C ASN A 471 -5.82 -27.00 32.37
N GLU A 472 -6.76 -27.95 32.36
CA GLU A 472 -6.80 -29.03 31.36
C GLU A 472 -7.64 -28.63 30.12
N PRO A 473 -7.13 -28.73 28.88
CA PRO A 473 -7.95 -28.59 27.69
C PRO A 473 -8.84 -29.84 27.51
N ILE A 474 -10.15 -29.67 27.65
CA ILE A 474 -11.25 -30.52 27.13
C ILE A 474 -10.86 -31.85 26.44
N SER A 475 -10.81 -32.94 27.21
CA SER A 475 -11.46 -34.25 26.96
C SER A 475 -10.59 -35.44 27.40
N PRO A 476 -11.07 -36.30 28.32
CA PRO A 476 -10.32 -37.40 28.89
C PRO A 476 -10.35 -38.61 27.96
N THR A 477 -9.27 -38.85 27.22
CA THR A 477 -9.03 -40.18 26.62
C THR A 477 -7.69 -40.81 26.97
N THR A 478 -6.83 -40.15 27.75
CA THR A 478 -5.58 -40.77 28.21
C THR A 478 -5.47 -40.65 29.72
N LEU A 479 -5.57 -41.81 30.37
CA LEU A 479 -5.31 -42.01 31.78
C LEU A 479 -3.80 -41.96 32.03
N ASP A 480 -3.34 -40.88 32.64
CA ASP A 480 -2.46 -40.82 33.80
C ASP A 480 -2.37 -39.36 34.25
N GLY A 481 -2.27 -39.13 35.56
CA GLY A 481 -2.29 -37.78 36.15
C GLY A 481 -1.00 -37.00 35.91
N THR A 482 -0.55 -36.92 34.66
CA THR A 482 0.59 -36.16 34.17
C THR A 482 0.08 -35.35 32.99
N GLY A 483 -0.44 -34.16 33.28
CA GLY A 483 -1.02 -33.30 32.26
C GLY A 483 0.04 -32.80 31.29
N VAL A 484 0.03 -33.30 30.05
CA VAL A 484 0.45 -32.54 28.86
C VAL A 484 -0.26 -33.07 27.61
N PRO A 485 -0.67 -32.18 26.68
CA PRO A 485 -1.35 -32.56 25.45
C PRO A 485 -0.37 -33.19 24.44
N PHE A 486 -0.54 -34.47 24.16
CA PHE A 486 0.08 -35.13 23.01
C PHE A 486 -0.41 -34.50 21.69
N PHE A 487 0.41 -33.68 21.01
CA PHE A 487 0.16 -33.26 19.64
C PHE A 487 0.39 -34.43 18.66
N HIS A 488 -0.60 -35.30 18.49
CA HIS A 488 -0.69 -36.21 17.33
C HIS A 488 -1.48 -35.53 16.20
N SER A 489 -0.91 -34.51 15.56
CA SER A 489 -1.29 -34.21 14.19
C SER A 489 -0.08 -33.74 13.41
N THR A 490 0.20 -34.40 12.29
CA THR A 490 1.07 -33.90 11.24
C THR A 490 0.52 -32.56 10.76
N LEU A 491 0.91 -31.47 11.42
CA LEU A 491 0.78 -30.12 10.91
C LEU A 491 1.76 -30.04 9.73
N ALA A 492 1.26 -29.68 8.55
CA ALA A 492 2.14 -29.30 7.45
C ALA A 492 2.81 -27.98 7.84
N LEU A 493 4.01 -28.05 8.43
CA LEU A 493 4.82 -26.92 8.93
C LEU A 493 5.43 -26.09 7.77
N ALA A 494 4.66 -25.81 6.73
CA ALA A 494 5.10 -24.93 5.66
C ALA A 494 5.10 -23.48 6.19
N GLY A 495 6.30 -22.93 6.42
CA GLY A 495 6.50 -21.54 6.85
C GLY A 495 6.82 -21.35 8.34
N VAL A 496 6.94 -22.43 9.13
CA VAL A 496 7.43 -22.33 10.51
C VAL A 496 8.95 -22.29 10.51
N ASN A 497 9.52 -21.18 11.00
CA ASN A 497 10.97 -20.96 11.01
C ASN A 497 11.64 -21.40 12.32
N ARG A 498 10.88 -21.62 13.40
CA ARG A 498 11.37 -22.03 14.73
C ARG A 498 10.22 -22.58 15.60
N ILE A 499 10.51 -23.55 16.45
CA ILE A 499 9.61 -24.05 17.52
C ILE A 499 10.04 -23.43 18.85
N ILE A 500 9.09 -23.04 19.69
CA ILE A 500 9.36 -22.56 21.06
C ILE A 500 8.39 -23.27 22.01
N ALA A 501 8.89 -23.88 23.08
CA ALA A 501 8.10 -24.57 24.10
C ALA A 501 8.67 -24.36 25.50
N HIS A 502 7.79 -24.22 26.49
CA HIS A 502 8.12 -24.06 27.90
C HIS A 502 7.36 -25.11 28.72
N GLY A 503 8.03 -25.84 29.60
CA GLY A 503 7.46 -26.81 30.54
C GLY A 503 6.72 -26.13 31.70
N LEU A 504 7.19 -24.94 32.09
CA LEU A 504 6.67 -24.16 33.21
C LEU A 504 6.97 -24.81 34.58
N CYS A 505 6.08 -25.62 35.11
CA CYS A 505 6.29 -26.21 36.42
C CYS A 505 5.75 -27.63 36.51
N GLY A 506 6.52 -28.49 37.17
CA GLY A 506 6.26 -29.92 37.19
C GLY A 506 7.30 -30.67 36.36
N ASN A 507 7.18 -31.99 36.31
CA ASN A 507 8.07 -32.80 35.49
C ASN A 507 7.47 -32.90 34.08
N ASP A 508 8.15 -32.36 33.09
CA ASP A 508 7.64 -32.23 31.72
C ASP A 508 8.35 -33.17 30.73
N ASP A 509 7.63 -33.55 29.67
CA ASP A 509 8.14 -34.34 28.54
C ASP A 509 8.00 -33.50 27.26
N ILE A 510 9.10 -32.89 26.82
CA ILE A 510 9.15 -31.91 25.73
C ILE A 510 9.94 -32.50 24.56
N HIS A 511 9.26 -33.29 23.71
CA HIS A 511 9.91 -33.98 22.59
C HIS A 511 9.54 -33.44 21.21
N VAL A 512 10.54 -32.94 20.49
CA VAL A 512 10.46 -32.63 19.07
C VAL A 512 10.75 -33.90 18.26
N LEU A 513 9.99 -34.10 17.18
CA LEU A 513 10.14 -35.28 16.34
C LEU A 513 11.59 -35.41 15.83
N ALA A 514 12.19 -36.56 16.08
CA ALA A 514 13.58 -36.93 15.77
C ALA A 514 14.06 -36.78 14.31
N ASN A 515 13.22 -36.34 13.36
CA ASN A 515 13.62 -36.07 11.97
C ASN A 515 13.23 -34.66 11.52
N LEU A 516 12.69 -33.83 12.42
CA LEU A 516 12.26 -32.47 12.11
C LEU A 516 13.48 -31.54 12.13
N GLN A 517 13.77 -30.92 10.99
CA GLN A 517 14.96 -30.07 10.79
C GLN A 517 14.68 -28.58 11.11
N ILE A 518 13.66 -28.31 11.91
CA ILE A 518 13.29 -26.95 12.28
C ILE A 518 13.94 -26.67 13.64
N PRO A 519 14.68 -25.56 13.81
CA PRO A 519 15.24 -25.17 15.09
C PRO A 519 14.16 -25.11 16.18
N ALA A 520 14.47 -25.64 17.36
CA ALA A 520 13.59 -25.70 18.51
C ALA A 520 14.23 -25.07 19.74
N TRP A 521 13.43 -24.32 20.48
CA TRP A 521 13.81 -23.61 21.69
C TRP A 521 12.95 -24.15 22.82
N LEU A 522 13.52 -25.05 23.59
CA LEU A 522 12.81 -25.85 24.59
C LEU A 522 13.35 -25.48 25.97
N TYR A 523 12.43 -25.14 26.87
CA TYR A 523 12.71 -24.73 28.24
C TYR A 523 11.94 -25.66 29.18
N GLY A 524 12.60 -26.38 30.07
CA GLY A 524 11.95 -27.21 31.09
C GLY A 524 11.37 -26.38 32.24
N ASP A 525 12.09 -25.31 32.61
CA ASP A 525 11.77 -24.38 33.69
C ASP A 525 11.93 -24.99 35.09
N SER A 526 10.92 -25.59 35.71
CA SER A 526 11.08 -26.16 37.08
C SER A 526 10.51 -27.57 37.17
N GLY A 527 11.36 -28.53 37.52
CA GLY A 527 10.98 -29.93 37.69
C GLY A 527 12.03 -30.89 37.15
N ASN A 528 11.67 -32.16 37.03
CA ASN A 528 12.59 -33.15 36.44
C ASN A 528 12.13 -33.43 35.02
N ASP A 529 12.74 -32.77 34.05
CA ASP A 529 12.22 -32.70 32.69
C ASP A 529 12.93 -33.66 31.75
N ASP A 530 12.21 -34.16 30.73
CA ASP A 530 12.75 -34.95 29.62
C ASP A 530 12.59 -34.15 28.32
N ILE A 531 13.69 -33.58 27.83
CA ILE A 531 13.73 -32.64 26.70
C ILE A 531 14.45 -33.27 25.51
N ASP A 532 13.83 -33.24 24.33
CA ASP A 532 14.40 -33.74 23.09
C ASP A 532 14.24 -32.73 21.94
N GLY A 533 15.35 -32.19 21.44
CA GLY A 533 15.41 -31.14 20.40
C GLY A 533 15.06 -31.61 18.99
N GLY A 534 15.16 -32.91 18.71
CA GLY A 534 14.77 -33.45 17.41
C GLY A 534 15.90 -33.51 16.39
N SER A 535 15.99 -32.60 15.43
CA SER A 535 17.13 -32.57 14.49
C SER A 535 17.39 -31.17 13.90
N GLY A 536 16.88 -30.14 14.56
CA GLY A 536 17.13 -28.75 14.22
C GLY A 536 18.50 -28.32 14.78
N SER A 537 18.80 -27.03 14.71
CA SER A 537 19.88 -26.48 15.53
C SER A 537 19.21 -25.82 16.72
N ASP A 538 19.25 -26.49 17.85
CA ASP A 538 18.28 -26.30 18.92
C ASP A 538 18.89 -25.55 20.11
N VAL A 539 18.04 -24.92 20.92
CA VAL A 539 18.38 -24.33 22.22
C VAL A 539 17.57 -25.08 23.26
N LEU A 540 18.25 -25.83 24.11
CA LEU A 540 17.64 -26.69 25.12
C LEU A 540 18.10 -26.21 26.50
N VAL A 541 17.16 -25.83 27.34
CA VAL A 541 17.41 -25.34 28.70
C VAL A 541 16.61 -26.23 29.65
N GLY A 542 17.28 -26.94 30.55
CA GLY A 542 16.63 -27.78 31.56
C GLY A 542 15.87 -26.92 32.54
N GLY A 543 16.58 -26.22 33.42
CA GLY A 543 15.96 -25.33 34.39
C GLY A 543 16.43 -25.63 35.80
N ASP A 544 15.52 -25.72 36.76
CA ASP A 544 15.83 -26.20 38.10
C ASP A 544 15.54 -27.72 38.19
N GLU A 545 16.30 -28.43 39.03
CA GLU A 545 16.12 -29.83 39.48
C GLU A 545 16.92 -30.97 38.80
N ARG A 546 16.33 -31.84 37.97
CA ARG A 546 17.12 -32.96 37.38
C ARG A 546 16.54 -33.25 36.02
N ASP A 547 17.26 -32.81 35.02
CA ASP A 547 16.77 -32.86 33.65
C ASP A 547 17.50 -33.91 32.83
N GLN A 548 16.80 -34.46 31.86
CA GLN A 548 17.34 -35.32 30.82
C GLN A 548 17.18 -34.58 29.51
N ILE A 549 18.29 -34.16 28.91
CA ILE A 549 18.27 -33.28 27.74
C ILE A 549 19.03 -33.93 26.59
N THR A 550 18.35 -34.05 25.44
CA THR A 550 18.87 -34.72 24.25
C THR A 550 18.81 -33.80 23.02
N GLY A 551 19.96 -33.42 22.44
CA GLY A 551 20.07 -32.55 21.26
C GLY A 551 19.75 -33.24 19.93
N ARG A 552 20.38 -34.41 19.69
CA ARG A 552 20.30 -35.29 18.50
C ARG A 552 21.16 -34.90 17.31
N LYS A 553 20.71 -34.03 16.42
CA LYS A 553 21.38 -33.73 15.14
C LYS A 553 21.23 -32.27 14.87
N GLY A 554 22.26 -31.65 14.31
CA GLY A 554 22.34 -30.20 14.22
C GLY A 554 23.24 -29.68 15.32
N ARG A 555 23.67 -28.42 15.17
CA ARG A 555 24.54 -27.78 16.17
C ARG A 555 23.67 -27.19 17.25
N ASP A 556 23.74 -27.75 18.44
CA ASP A 556 22.83 -27.42 19.54
C ASP A 556 23.53 -26.59 20.63
N LEU A 557 22.74 -25.82 21.37
CA LEU A 557 23.12 -25.21 22.64
C LEU A 557 22.29 -25.84 23.75
N ILE A 558 22.94 -26.64 24.58
CA ILE A 558 22.32 -27.37 25.69
C ILE A 558 22.81 -26.77 27.01
N ILE A 559 21.87 -26.37 27.86
CA ILE A 559 22.12 -25.80 29.18
C ILE A 559 21.34 -26.63 30.20
N GLY A 560 22.02 -27.25 31.16
CA GLY A 560 21.38 -28.05 32.22
C GLY A 560 20.58 -27.14 33.14
N GLY A 561 21.27 -26.19 33.77
CA GLY A 561 20.65 -25.21 34.65
C GLY A 561 21.11 -25.43 36.08
N ARG A 562 20.18 -25.51 37.04
CA ARG A 562 20.49 -25.93 38.39
C ARG A 562 20.08 -27.36 38.60
N GLY A 563 20.94 -28.14 39.23
CA GLY A 563 20.61 -29.45 39.71
C GLY A 563 21.47 -30.52 39.07
N ASN A 564 21.01 -31.78 39.09
CA ASN A 564 21.87 -32.88 38.62
C ASN A 564 21.38 -33.38 37.27
N ASP A 565 21.90 -32.80 36.20
CA ASP A 565 21.33 -32.92 34.86
C ASP A 565 22.09 -33.95 34.01
N SER A 566 21.42 -34.47 32.98
CA SER A 566 22.00 -35.39 32.00
C SER A 566 21.87 -34.80 30.61
N LEU A 567 23.00 -34.37 30.04
CA LEU A 567 23.06 -33.66 28.76
C LEU A 567 23.69 -34.56 27.70
N ILE A 568 22.96 -34.85 26.62
CA ILE A 568 23.40 -35.74 25.54
C ILE A 568 23.25 -35.02 24.20
N SER A 569 24.37 -34.67 23.55
CA SER A 569 24.33 -33.85 22.33
C SER A 569 24.13 -34.66 21.04
N HIS A 570 24.69 -35.88 20.97
CA HIS A 570 24.67 -36.80 19.82
C HIS A 570 25.52 -36.42 18.58
N ASN A 571 25.05 -35.73 17.55
CA ASN A 571 25.83 -35.52 16.32
C ASN A 571 26.01 -34.04 16.01
N ASP A 572 27.11 -33.72 15.32
CA ASP A 572 27.54 -32.39 14.92
C ASP A 572 28.33 -31.67 16.03
N GLU A 573 28.44 -30.34 15.97
CA GLU A 573 29.30 -29.57 16.88
C GLU A 573 28.38 -28.82 17.86
N ASP A 574 28.42 -29.20 19.13
CA ASP A 574 27.46 -28.70 20.12
C ASP A 574 28.12 -27.88 21.22
N ILE A 575 27.33 -27.05 21.91
CA ILE A 575 27.71 -26.41 23.17
C ILE A 575 26.93 -27.07 24.29
N LEU A 576 27.63 -27.57 25.31
CA LEU A 576 27.03 -28.15 26.50
C LEU A 576 27.47 -27.36 27.72
N VAL A 577 26.50 -26.87 28.49
CA VAL A 577 26.71 -26.14 29.74
C VAL A 577 26.05 -26.93 30.86
N ALA A 578 26.86 -27.40 31.82
CA ALA A 578 26.41 -28.15 32.98
C ALA A 578 25.47 -27.30 33.85
N GLY A 579 26.02 -26.22 34.42
CA GLY A 579 25.29 -25.29 35.27
C GLY A 579 24.50 -24.21 34.52
N THR A 580 24.42 -23.03 35.15
CA THR A 580 23.56 -21.94 34.67
C THR A 580 24.26 -20.93 33.78
N THR A 581 23.50 -20.19 32.98
CA THR A 581 23.94 -18.98 32.28
C THR A 581 23.05 -17.78 32.59
N ARG A 582 23.62 -16.57 32.56
CA ARG A 582 22.81 -15.33 32.67
C ARG A 582 21.87 -15.08 31.48
N TRP A 583 21.89 -15.95 30.47
CA TRP A 583 21.18 -15.79 29.20
C TRP A 583 19.97 -16.73 29.07
N GLU A 584 19.74 -17.65 29.99
CA GLU A 584 18.68 -18.68 29.93
C GLU A 584 17.30 -18.10 29.59
N ALA A 585 16.97 -16.92 30.13
CA ALA A 585 15.71 -16.23 29.86
C ALA A 585 15.81 -15.11 28.80
N ASN A 586 16.89 -15.03 28.04
CA ASN A 586 17.15 -13.95 27.08
C ASN A 586 17.22 -14.47 25.63
N ASP A 587 16.08 -14.45 24.94
CA ASP A 587 15.98 -14.95 23.57
C ASP A 587 16.88 -14.21 22.59
N SER A 588 17.05 -12.90 22.74
CA SER A 588 17.96 -12.16 21.87
C SER A 588 19.41 -12.61 22.03
N ALA A 589 19.85 -12.93 23.24
CA ALA A 589 21.20 -13.39 23.53
C ALA A 589 21.43 -14.82 23.01
N LEU A 590 20.51 -15.75 23.32
CA LEU A 590 20.58 -17.14 22.85
C LEU A 590 20.53 -17.21 21.32
N SER A 591 19.71 -16.37 20.68
CA SER A 591 19.61 -16.28 19.21
C SER A 591 20.92 -15.79 18.60
N ALA A 592 21.57 -14.79 19.22
CA ALA A 592 22.85 -14.29 18.74
C ALA A 592 23.98 -15.33 18.86
N ILE A 593 24.01 -16.07 19.98
CA ILE A 593 24.97 -17.17 20.17
C ILE A 593 24.75 -18.25 19.12
N MET A 594 23.51 -18.69 18.92
CA MET A 594 23.18 -19.71 17.92
C MET A 594 23.42 -19.27 16.48
N ALA A 595 23.13 -18.01 16.15
CA ALA A 595 23.41 -17.45 14.84
C ALA A 595 24.91 -17.52 14.49
N GLU A 596 25.79 -17.38 15.48
CA GLU A 596 27.24 -17.53 15.30
C GLU A 596 27.67 -19.00 15.29
N TRP A 597 27.13 -19.82 16.20
CA TRP A 597 27.49 -21.23 16.33
C TRP A 597 27.08 -22.07 15.10
N THR A 598 25.96 -21.73 14.48
CA THR A 598 25.45 -22.41 13.28
C THR A 598 26.09 -21.95 11.98
N ARG A 599 26.99 -20.95 12.00
CA ARG A 599 27.67 -20.45 10.79
C ARG A 599 28.46 -21.55 10.09
N ALA A 600 28.05 -21.90 8.88
CA ALA A 600 28.73 -22.90 8.07
C ALA A 600 30.01 -22.39 7.40
N ASP A 601 30.14 -21.07 7.21
CA ASP A 601 31.28 -20.42 6.54
C ASP A 601 32.52 -20.30 7.42
N GLN A 602 32.38 -20.49 8.73
CA GLN A 602 33.45 -20.42 9.69
C GLN A 602 34.00 -21.81 10.05
N ARG A 603 35.22 -21.84 10.59
CA ARG A 603 35.79 -23.06 11.19
C ARG A 603 35.44 -23.10 12.68
N TYR A 604 35.37 -24.30 13.24
CA TYR A 604 35.09 -24.54 14.66
C TYR A 604 35.87 -23.60 15.59
N ALA A 605 37.19 -23.50 15.43
CA ALA A 605 38.04 -22.64 16.25
C ALA A 605 37.67 -21.13 16.23
N LEU A 606 37.10 -20.63 15.12
CA LEU A 606 36.63 -19.24 15.06
C LEU A 606 35.29 -19.05 15.77
N ARG A 607 34.37 -20.02 15.64
CA ARG A 607 33.11 -19.99 16.40
C ARG A 607 33.36 -20.02 17.90
N VAL A 608 34.26 -20.91 18.35
CA VAL A 608 34.70 -20.97 19.75
C VAL A 608 35.28 -19.63 20.20
N ASP A 609 36.22 -19.04 19.46
CA ASP A 609 36.78 -17.74 19.82
C ASP A 609 35.71 -16.64 19.92
N HIS A 610 34.72 -16.64 19.02
CA HIS A 610 33.65 -15.65 19.04
C HIS A 610 32.71 -15.82 20.24
N VAL A 611 32.36 -17.06 20.59
CA VAL A 611 31.50 -17.36 21.75
C VAL A 611 32.23 -17.09 23.07
N LEU A 612 33.53 -17.38 23.17
CA LEU A 612 34.31 -17.17 24.39
C LEU A 612 34.79 -15.72 24.58
N ASN A 613 35.27 -15.10 23.51
CA ASN A 613 36.01 -13.83 23.55
C ASN A 613 35.31 -12.68 22.80
N GLY A 614 34.20 -12.95 22.11
CA GLY A 614 33.30 -11.90 21.61
C GLY A 614 33.59 -11.37 20.23
N GLY A 615 34.47 -12.00 19.45
CA GLY A 615 34.84 -11.55 18.10
C GLY A 615 33.62 -11.20 17.23
N GLY A 616 32.85 -12.20 16.78
CA GLY A 616 31.65 -12.02 15.97
C GLY A 616 30.43 -11.47 16.73
N LEU A 617 30.42 -11.59 18.06
CA LEU A 617 29.34 -11.16 18.94
C LEU A 617 29.56 -9.75 19.54
N ASN A 618 30.61 -9.03 19.11
CA ASN A 618 31.06 -7.73 19.65
C ASN A 618 31.21 -7.70 21.19
N GLY A 619 31.48 -8.85 21.81
CA GLY A 619 31.58 -8.98 23.28
C GLY A 619 30.26 -8.91 24.04
N ALA A 620 29.10 -8.89 23.36
CA ALA A 620 27.80 -8.72 24.01
C ALA A 620 27.30 -10.01 24.70
N PHE A 621 27.39 -11.16 24.01
CA PHE A 621 26.77 -12.43 24.40
C PHE A 621 27.81 -13.54 24.56
N LEU A 622 28.78 -13.30 25.43
CA LEU A 622 29.83 -14.27 25.71
C LEU A 622 29.30 -15.46 26.50
N LEU A 623 29.86 -16.65 26.27
CA LEU A 623 29.81 -17.78 27.20
C LEU A 623 31.20 -17.95 27.79
N ASN A 624 31.46 -17.29 28.91
CA ASN A 624 32.73 -17.37 29.63
C ASN A 624 32.52 -17.29 31.15
N ARG A 625 33.60 -17.19 31.92
CA ARG A 625 33.60 -17.14 33.40
C ARG A 625 32.79 -15.99 34.03
N THR A 626 32.26 -15.07 33.25
CA THR A 626 31.39 -13.98 33.76
C THR A 626 29.91 -14.19 33.45
N THR A 627 29.59 -15.21 32.66
CA THR A 627 28.24 -15.43 32.11
C THR A 627 27.74 -16.84 32.31
N VAL A 628 28.65 -17.82 32.43
CA VAL A 628 28.37 -19.20 32.84
C VAL A 628 28.76 -19.33 34.32
N ALA A 629 27.91 -19.96 35.11
CA ALA A 629 28.11 -20.17 36.54
C ALA A 629 27.89 -21.64 36.91
N ASP A 630 28.84 -22.19 37.64
CA ASP A 630 28.71 -23.47 38.35
C ASP A 630 27.54 -23.37 39.34
N ASP A 631 26.60 -24.29 39.21
CA ASP A 631 25.40 -24.41 40.04
C ASP A 631 25.65 -25.25 41.30
N GLY A 632 26.77 -25.98 41.33
CA GLY A 632 27.31 -26.70 42.48
C GLY A 632 26.97 -28.19 42.52
N ASP A 633 26.10 -28.66 41.63
CA ASP A 633 25.58 -30.03 41.56
C ASP A 633 26.40 -30.91 40.58
N HIS A 634 26.02 -32.18 40.43
CA HIS A 634 26.75 -33.16 39.62
C HIS A 634 26.01 -33.46 38.32
N ASP A 635 26.65 -33.16 37.19
CA ASP A 635 26.03 -33.30 35.87
C ASP A 635 26.69 -34.39 35.02
N ASP A 636 25.92 -35.03 34.15
CA ASP A 636 26.39 -36.05 33.21
C ASP A 636 26.39 -35.48 31.78
N LEU A 637 27.54 -34.99 31.31
CA LEU A 637 27.71 -34.41 29.98
C LEU A 637 28.30 -35.42 28.99
N THR A 638 27.52 -35.82 27.99
CA THR A 638 27.93 -36.78 26.96
C THR A 638 27.91 -36.13 25.57
N GLY A 639 29.09 -35.73 25.09
CA GLY A 639 29.28 -35.41 23.66
C GLY A 639 29.40 -36.68 22.81
N SER A 640 29.18 -36.56 21.51
CA SER A 640 29.18 -37.72 20.63
C SER A 640 29.91 -37.44 19.31
N VAL A 641 29.31 -37.62 18.13
CA VAL A 641 30.04 -37.53 16.84
C VAL A 641 30.19 -36.07 16.42
N GLY A 642 31.37 -35.50 16.64
CA GLY A 642 31.71 -34.14 16.23
C GLY A 642 32.61 -33.47 17.25
N THR A 643 32.91 -32.18 17.08
CA THR A 643 33.74 -31.43 18.03
C THR A 643 32.85 -30.52 18.85
N ASP A 644 32.71 -30.87 20.12
CA ASP A 644 31.82 -30.18 21.06
C ASP A 644 32.60 -29.24 21.99
N LEU A 645 31.92 -28.19 22.46
CA LEU A 645 32.42 -27.24 23.43
C LEU A 645 31.71 -27.47 24.78
N PHE A 646 32.47 -27.85 25.79
CA PHE A 646 31.93 -28.16 27.12
C PHE A 646 32.22 -27.04 28.12
N PHE A 647 31.23 -26.68 28.92
CA PHE A 647 31.36 -25.91 30.15
C PHE A 647 30.95 -26.82 31.32
N ALA A 648 31.93 -27.49 31.91
CA ALA A 648 31.74 -28.46 32.98
C ALA A 648 32.08 -27.86 34.36
N ASN A 649 31.49 -28.44 35.42
CA ASN A 649 31.76 -28.06 36.80
C ASN A 649 33.14 -28.57 37.24
N ILE A 650 33.78 -27.92 38.22
CA ILE A 650 35.06 -28.38 38.76
C ILE A 650 35.05 -28.38 40.28
N ASP A 651 35.59 -29.45 40.85
CA ASP A 651 36.00 -29.45 42.24
C ASP A 651 37.11 -28.44 42.54
N GLY A 652 37.14 -27.91 43.77
CA GLY A 652 38.20 -27.03 44.28
C GLY A 652 39.62 -27.62 44.28
N ASP A 653 39.85 -28.83 43.72
CA ASP A 653 41.17 -29.41 43.45
C ASP A 653 41.60 -29.35 41.97
N GLY A 654 40.76 -28.81 41.08
CA GLY A 654 41.09 -28.56 39.67
C GLY A 654 40.86 -29.74 38.72
N ASP A 655 40.21 -30.83 39.18
CA ASP A 655 39.90 -32.00 38.37
C ASP A 655 38.42 -31.98 37.91
N PRO A 656 38.13 -31.79 36.61
CA PRO A 656 36.76 -31.76 36.08
C PRO A 656 36.07 -33.14 36.11
N HIS A 657 36.78 -34.24 36.39
CA HIS A 657 36.22 -35.60 36.34
C HIS A 657 35.50 -36.06 37.62
N LYS A 658 35.45 -35.24 38.68
CA LYS A 658 35.02 -35.72 40.02
C LYS A 658 33.62 -35.29 40.47
N LYS A 659 33.06 -34.21 39.94
CA LYS A 659 31.63 -33.90 40.08
C LYS A 659 30.81 -34.48 38.95
N ASP A 660 31.29 -34.30 37.71
CA ASP A 660 30.56 -34.70 36.52
C ASP A 660 31.00 -36.11 36.10
N ASN A 661 30.14 -37.10 36.35
CA ASN A 661 30.52 -38.51 36.45
C ASN A 661 30.82 -39.18 35.09
N ASN A 662 30.66 -38.48 33.98
CA ASN A 662 30.85 -39.08 32.66
C ASN A 662 31.16 -38.09 31.52
N LEU A 663 32.12 -37.18 31.72
CA LEU A 663 32.62 -36.30 30.65
C LEU A 663 33.29 -37.11 29.52
N ASP A 664 32.51 -37.61 28.55
CA ASP A 664 32.97 -38.40 27.41
C ASP A 664 33.43 -37.49 26.26
N THR A 665 34.64 -36.95 26.38
CA THR A 665 35.21 -35.93 25.46
C THR A 665 35.73 -36.51 24.14
N LYS A 666 34.98 -37.40 23.48
CA LYS A 666 35.48 -38.15 22.30
C LYS A 666 36.16 -37.27 21.23
N THR A 667 35.74 -36.00 21.06
CA THR A 667 36.40 -35.06 20.14
C THR A 667 36.21 -33.56 20.44
N GLY A 668 36.13 -33.09 21.69
CA GLY A 668 35.79 -31.67 22.04
C GLY A 668 36.86 -30.81 22.74
N GLU A 669 36.60 -29.50 22.86
CA GLU A 669 37.37 -28.54 23.67
C GLU A 669 36.62 -28.27 24.98
N VAL A 670 37.28 -28.47 26.13
CA VAL A 670 36.65 -28.26 27.45
C VAL A 670 37.07 -26.89 27.99
N VAL A 671 36.08 -26.02 28.22
CA VAL A 671 36.24 -24.75 28.91
C VAL A 671 35.90 -24.97 30.38
N ILE A 672 36.94 -24.85 31.18
CA ILE A 672 37.00 -25.30 32.57
C ILE A 672 36.93 -24.04 33.47
N ASP A 673 35.87 -23.88 34.27
CA ASP A 673 35.75 -22.77 35.24
C ASP A 673 36.42 -23.10 36.58
N ILE A 674 37.63 -22.56 36.80
CA ILE A 674 38.53 -23.02 37.87
C ILE A 674 38.40 -22.30 39.21
N ASN A 675 37.50 -21.34 39.40
CA ASN A 675 37.36 -20.69 40.72
C ASN A 675 36.01 -19.97 40.92
N ALA A 676 35.08 -20.59 41.66
CA ALA A 676 34.16 -19.87 42.53
C ALA A 676 34.55 -20.15 44.00
N PRO A 677 34.59 -19.15 44.90
CA PRO A 677 34.90 -19.35 46.32
C PRO A 677 33.83 -20.15 47.07
#